data_AF-A0A521BA59-F1
#
_entry.id   AF-A0A521BA59-F1
#
_cell.length_a   1.000
_cell.length_b   1.000
_cell.length_c   1.000
_cell.angle_alpha   90.00
_cell.angle_beta   90.00
_cell.angle_gamma   90.00
#
_symmetry.space_group_name_H-M   'P 1'
#
loop_
_entity.id
_entity.type
_entity.pdbx_description
1 polymer ?
#
loop_
_entity_poly.entity_id
_entity_poly.type
_entity_poly.pdbx_seq_one_letter_code
_entity_poly.pdbx_strand_id
1 'polypeptide(L)'
;MRIVLHIGLEQVGAARLQDVLAAKREQLLAKGVLFPRSVGAKNHTRLFMAVTDPDHIDPLRHNRGYGPEDQQKRLFDSVARGLVAEAETHKPDLMILSASQLGSTLSRASEIARLKALLSPLSDDIRIVAHVDEQARLLARHYAAQVMEGRAAAPDLELDMAGSADWWDDALLDGHEIRPDKGQYQETQCPAFWLDYPRLIDEWEAVFGSGTVSLRPYDPDLFYSENVTQELRDAFGIDAQIGKARAATPPPPPSAAYVTRARQLNNLLLRLLARSDRLISRKLWKSLLDELAVSGDAIDPGAFAAISDGFAASNAALCAANPALAPALTPPPPAPEWEEADPTNGFRASQYLLAFMPRIDRATRVEKRARREAQVTQAAQRQARKPQAAGISETAVAHMPPMAVQNFVKLQRSSFKPHNNIGQVDEENAAPPFAPAAPAQIRTVIVGCMKNEAPYILEWVAYHRAIGVTDFLIYTNDCTDGTDAILSRLQDMGIVQHRNNDNWNGNSPQQYALDKALDEPVLRNADWIAHIDVDEFINIRCGNGTLDDFRAAVPDATNVAMTWRLFGHSGVTDLADRFVIEQFDRCAPRYCPKPHTVWGFKTLFRNDGAYGKLSCHRPNKLSEDKADQVKWVNGSGRDMTHEALKNGWRSSKKSIGYDLIQLNHYALRSAESFLVKRQRGRALHVDRSIGLNYWIRMDWNDHRDLTIQRNTPRTRAECDRLMQDDTLRNLHQAGLDWHRAKADELHAMPEFQDLYEQAISVKLTATERVAWALALDMES
;
A
#
# COMPACT_ATOMS: atom_id res chain seq x y z
N MET A 1 -28.70 -6.11 15.23
CA MET A 1 -27.56 -5.19 15.11
C MET A 1 -28.05 -3.86 14.56
N ARG A 2 -27.69 -2.73 15.17
CA ARG A 2 -27.92 -1.39 14.59
C ARG A 2 -26.83 -1.06 13.57
N ILE A 3 -27.19 -0.39 12.48
CA ILE A 3 -26.20 0.21 11.57
C ILE A 3 -26.24 1.73 11.76
N VAL A 4 -25.08 2.35 11.96
CA VAL A 4 -24.94 3.80 11.87
C VAL A 4 -24.12 4.13 10.62
N LEU A 5 -24.80 4.74 9.64
CA LEU A 5 -24.24 5.20 8.39
C LEU A 5 -23.80 6.66 8.54
N HIS A 6 -22.50 6.86 8.74
CA HIS A 6 -21.87 8.15 8.66
C HIS A 6 -21.69 8.56 7.20
N ILE A 7 -22.66 9.30 6.67
CA ILE A 7 -22.63 9.76 5.28
C ILE A 7 -21.59 10.87 5.09
N GLY A 8 -21.27 11.58 6.17
CA GLY A 8 -20.33 12.69 6.20
C GLY A 8 -20.69 13.79 5.20
N LEU A 9 -20.11 14.96 5.38
CA LEU A 9 -19.95 15.91 4.28
C LEU A 9 -18.45 16.10 4.07
N GLU A 10 -18.04 16.49 2.87
CA GLU A 10 -16.63 16.78 2.65
C GLU A 10 -16.20 17.99 3.48
N GLN A 11 -14.93 18.04 3.89
CA GLN A 11 -14.37 19.18 4.62
C GLN A 11 -14.97 19.47 6.02
N VAL A 12 -15.64 18.49 6.63
CA VAL A 12 -16.14 18.52 8.04
C VAL A 12 -15.65 17.31 8.85
N GLY A 13 -14.35 17.02 8.76
CA GLY A 13 -13.68 16.10 9.68
C GLY A 13 -13.92 14.60 9.46
N ALA A 14 -14.67 14.19 8.44
CA ALA A 14 -14.95 12.77 8.17
C ALA A 14 -13.67 11.90 8.06
N ALA A 15 -12.64 12.40 7.36
CA ALA A 15 -11.35 11.72 7.25
C ALA A 15 -10.69 11.48 8.63
N ARG A 16 -10.80 12.47 9.52
CA ARG A 16 -10.27 12.39 10.88
C ARG A 16 -11.01 11.35 11.72
N LEU A 17 -12.34 11.33 11.66
CA LEU A 17 -13.14 10.31 12.36
C LEU A 17 -12.83 8.90 11.84
N GLN A 18 -12.69 8.73 10.52
CA GLN A 18 -12.34 7.45 9.89
C GLN A 18 -10.94 6.96 10.31
N ASP A 19 -9.96 7.87 10.44
CA ASP A 19 -8.63 7.52 10.94
C ASP A 19 -8.68 6.99 12.37
N VAL A 20 -9.46 7.63 13.25
CA VAL A 20 -9.58 7.22 14.64
C VAL A 20 -10.38 5.91 14.76
N LEU A 21 -11.50 5.76 14.04
CA LEU A 21 -12.26 4.52 13.96
C LEU A 21 -11.37 3.35 13.50
N ALA A 22 -10.54 3.56 12.47
CA ALA A 22 -9.64 2.54 11.97
C ALA A 22 -8.55 2.17 12.98
N ALA A 23 -7.98 3.16 13.68
CA ALA A 23 -6.98 2.94 14.72
C ALA A 23 -7.55 2.25 15.96
N LYS A 24 -8.85 2.42 16.23
CA LYS A 24 -9.57 1.85 17.38
C LYS A 24 -10.33 0.57 17.04
N ARG A 25 -10.21 0.04 15.82
CA ARG A 25 -11.05 -1.05 15.32
C ARG A 25 -11.10 -2.27 16.25
N GLU A 26 -9.95 -2.79 16.68
CA GLU A 26 -9.93 -3.99 17.54
C GLU A 26 -10.53 -3.71 18.93
N GLN A 27 -10.32 -2.50 19.45
CA GLN A 27 -10.93 -2.05 20.70
C GLN A 27 -12.45 -1.89 20.57
N LEU A 28 -12.94 -1.35 19.45
CA LEU A 28 -14.36 -1.23 19.14
C LEU A 28 -15.00 -2.61 19.02
N LEU A 29 -14.34 -3.51 18.31
CA LEU A 29 -14.82 -4.88 18.09
C LEU A 29 -14.96 -5.64 19.42
N ALA A 30 -13.97 -5.52 20.30
CA ALA A 30 -14.03 -6.07 21.67
C ALA A 30 -15.16 -5.50 22.54
N LYS A 31 -15.83 -4.44 22.07
CA LYS A 31 -16.99 -3.79 22.70
C LYS A 31 -18.29 -3.97 21.89
N GLY A 32 -18.32 -4.93 20.96
CA GLY A 32 -19.51 -5.21 20.15
C GLY A 32 -19.76 -4.20 19.02
N VAL A 33 -18.78 -3.35 18.70
CA VAL A 33 -18.88 -2.34 17.63
C VAL A 33 -18.01 -2.73 16.45
N LEU A 34 -18.63 -3.07 15.32
CA LEU A 34 -17.94 -3.44 14.09
C LEU A 34 -17.71 -2.21 13.20
N PHE A 35 -16.45 -1.98 12.86
CA PHE A 35 -16.04 -1.05 11.80
C PHE A 35 -15.36 -1.86 10.66
N PRO A 36 -16.14 -2.30 9.65
CA PRO A 36 -15.76 -3.38 8.74
C PRO A 36 -14.58 -3.03 7.83
N ARG A 37 -13.83 -4.05 7.40
CA ARG A 37 -12.68 -3.88 6.48
C ARG A 37 -13.02 -4.17 5.02
N SER A 38 -14.00 -5.01 4.73
CA SER A 38 -14.37 -5.48 3.38
C SER A 38 -14.81 -4.37 2.42
N VAL A 39 -15.28 -3.26 2.97
CA VAL A 39 -15.76 -2.09 2.22
C VAL A 39 -14.75 -0.92 2.17
N GLY A 40 -13.61 -1.09 2.83
CA GLY A 40 -12.51 -0.12 2.89
C GLY A 40 -11.92 -0.05 4.30
N ALA A 41 -10.60 0.05 4.44
CA ALA A 41 -9.95 0.01 5.75
C ALA A 41 -10.08 1.30 6.58
N LYS A 42 -10.55 2.40 6.00
CA LYS A 42 -10.76 3.70 6.65
C LYS A 42 -12.02 4.34 6.08
N ASN A 43 -11.89 5.02 4.94
CA ASN A 43 -13.03 5.45 4.15
C ASN A 43 -13.62 4.23 3.42
N HIS A 44 -14.90 3.94 3.63
CA HIS A 44 -15.64 2.83 3.02
C HIS A 44 -16.00 3.10 1.55
N THR A 45 -15.01 3.56 0.77
CA THR A 45 -15.15 3.94 -0.64
C THR A 45 -15.77 2.86 -1.54
N ARG A 46 -15.64 1.57 -1.21
CA ARG A 46 -16.25 0.48 -1.99
C ARG A 46 -17.77 0.48 -1.83
N LEU A 47 -18.29 0.89 -0.67
CA LEU A 47 -19.72 1.07 -0.43
C LEU A 47 -20.27 2.14 -1.35
N PHE A 48 -19.63 3.32 -1.39
CA PHE A 48 -20.02 4.42 -2.28
C PHE A 48 -19.99 4.02 -3.77
N MET A 49 -18.87 3.51 -4.27
CA MET A 49 -18.75 3.14 -5.70
C MET A 49 -19.75 2.05 -6.13
N ALA A 50 -20.22 1.22 -5.20
CA ALA A 50 -21.18 0.16 -5.47
C ALA A 50 -22.60 0.68 -5.74
N VAL A 51 -22.95 1.86 -5.20
CA VAL A 51 -24.36 2.29 -5.09
C VAL A 51 -24.72 3.48 -5.99
N THR A 52 -23.75 4.18 -6.59
CA THR A 52 -24.04 5.21 -7.60
C THR A 52 -24.81 4.63 -8.79
N ASP A 53 -25.55 5.46 -9.51
CA ASP A 53 -26.29 5.01 -10.68
C ASP A 53 -25.32 4.62 -11.80
N PRO A 54 -25.67 3.68 -12.69
CA PRO A 54 -24.76 3.21 -13.74
C PRO A 54 -24.16 4.33 -14.61
N ASP A 55 -24.93 5.39 -14.89
CA ASP A 55 -24.56 6.58 -15.65
C ASP A 55 -23.88 7.68 -14.80
N HIS A 56 -24.00 7.62 -13.47
CA HIS A 56 -23.28 8.50 -12.55
C HIS A 56 -21.87 7.96 -12.29
N ILE A 57 -20.97 8.17 -13.25
CA ILE A 57 -19.59 7.71 -13.18
C ILE A 57 -18.70 8.78 -12.53
N ASP A 58 -18.52 8.66 -11.22
CA ASP A 58 -17.68 9.55 -10.41
C ASP A 58 -16.16 9.35 -10.65
N PRO A 59 -15.30 10.30 -10.22
CA PRO A 59 -13.86 10.20 -10.38
C PRO A 59 -13.25 8.94 -9.76
N LEU A 60 -13.73 8.50 -8.61
CA LEU A 60 -13.19 7.35 -7.89
C LEU A 60 -13.55 6.04 -8.61
N ARG A 61 -14.81 5.88 -9.00
CA ARG A 61 -15.31 4.72 -9.76
C ARG A 61 -14.63 4.61 -11.13
N HIS A 62 -14.46 5.72 -11.85
CA HIS A 62 -13.72 5.72 -13.11
C HIS A 62 -12.25 5.29 -12.92
N ASN A 63 -11.54 5.93 -11.98
CA ASN A 63 -10.11 5.68 -11.77
C ASN A 63 -9.82 4.27 -11.23
N ARG A 64 -10.78 3.63 -10.55
CA ARG A 64 -10.66 2.25 -10.05
C ARG A 64 -11.20 1.19 -11.02
N GLY A 65 -11.61 1.58 -12.23
CA GLY A 65 -12.05 0.64 -13.27
C GLY A 65 -13.47 0.09 -13.07
N TYR A 66 -14.26 0.67 -12.17
CA TYR A 66 -15.65 0.31 -11.91
C TYR A 66 -16.66 1.16 -12.71
N GLY A 67 -16.19 2.02 -13.62
CA GLY A 67 -17.04 2.81 -14.52
C GLY A 67 -18.07 1.95 -15.28
N PRO A 68 -17.66 0.85 -15.96
CA PRO A 68 -18.60 -0.04 -16.63
C PRO A 68 -19.62 -0.66 -15.67
N GLU A 69 -20.89 -0.67 -16.05
CA GLU A 69 -22.01 -1.17 -15.25
C GLU A 69 -21.80 -2.61 -14.77
N ASP A 70 -21.24 -3.50 -15.61
CA ASP A 70 -21.00 -4.89 -15.23
C ASP A 70 -19.94 -5.03 -14.12
N GLN A 71 -18.95 -4.15 -14.09
CA GLN A 71 -17.94 -4.11 -13.03
C GLN A 71 -18.53 -3.53 -11.75
N GLN A 72 -19.33 -2.48 -11.87
CA GLN A 72 -20.03 -1.90 -10.72
C GLN A 72 -20.98 -2.93 -10.07
N LYS A 73 -21.74 -3.68 -10.87
CA LYS A 73 -22.63 -4.72 -10.34
C LYS A 73 -21.86 -5.79 -9.57
N ARG A 74 -20.71 -6.24 -10.09
CA ARG A 74 -19.85 -7.19 -9.36
C ARG A 74 -19.34 -6.61 -8.04
N LEU A 75 -19.00 -5.32 -8.03
CA LEU A 75 -18.59 -4.61 -6.82
C LEU A 75 -19.74 -4.60 -5.80
N PHE A 76 -20.96 -4.23 -6.22
CA PHE A 76 -22.16 -4.26 -5.38
C PHE A 76 -22.35 -5.65 -4.74
N ASP A 77 -22.35 -6.70 -5.56
CA ASP A 77 -22.53 -8.08 -5.09
C ASP A 77 -21.40 -8.49 -4.11
N SER A 78 -20.17 -8.01 -4.34
CA SER A 78 -19.01 -8.28 -3.48
C SER A 78 -19.07 -7.54 -2.15
N VAL A 79 -19.52 -6.29 -2.14
CA VAL A 79 -19.67 -5.47 -0.93
C VAL A 79 -20.77 -6.07 -0.05
N ALA A 80 -21.92 -6.42 -0.64
CA ALA A 80 -23.01 -7.06 0.08
C ALA A 80 -22.56 -8.34 0.78
N ARG A 81 -21.89 -9.26 0.05
CA ARG A 81 -21.36 -10.50 0.65
C ARG A 81 -20.33 -10.24 1.74
N GLY A 82 -19.42 -9.28 1.54
CA GLY A 82 -18.37 -8.96 2.51
C GLY A 82 -18.94 -8.46 3.84
N LEU A 83 -19.93 -7.57 3.79
CA LEU A 83 -20.58 -7.06 5.00
C LEU A 83 -21.36 -8.16 5.74
N VAL A 84 -22.07 -9.03 5.02
CA VAL A 84 -22.78 -10.18 5.62
C VAL A 84 -21.79 -11.10 6.32
N ALA A 85 -20.70 -11.48 5.66
CA ALA A 85 -19.70 -12.35 6.25
C ALA A 85 -19.06 -11.74 7.52
N GLU A 86 -18.72 -10.44 7.50
CA GLU A 86 -18.16 -9.77 8.69
C GLU A 86 -19.18 -9.66 9.84
N ALA A 87 -20.45 -9.40 9.53
CA ALA A 87 -21.52 -9.35 10.54
C ALA A 87 -21.79 -10.72 11.16
N GLU A 88 -21.83 -11.79 10.36
CA GLU A 88 -22.03 -13.17 10.83
C GLU A 88 -20.86 -13.65 11.69
N THR A 89 -19.63 -13.31 11.30
CA THR A 89 -18.40 -13.68 12.01
C THR A 89 -18.33 -13.04 13.39
N HIS A 90 -18.57 -11.74 13.46
CA HIS A 90 -18.33 -10.97 14.68
C HIS A 90 -19.57 -10.77 15.55
N LYS A 91 -20.77 -10.98 14.99
CA LYS A 91 -22.08 -10.79 15.64
C LYS A 91 -22.17 -9.51 16.47
N PRO A 92 -21.84 -8.34 15.90
CA PRO A 92 -21.77 -7.10 16.67
C PRO A 92 -23.16 -6.56 17.01
N ASP A 93 -23.24 -5.75 18.06
CA ASP A 93 -24.46 -5.02 18.42
C ASP A 93 -24.66 -3.79 17.54
N LEU A 94 -23.55 -3.14 17.16
CA LEU A 94 -23.49 -1.93 16.36
C LEU A 94 -22.49 -2.10 15.19
N MET A 95 -22.88 -1.71 13.99
CA MET A 95 -21.99 -1.56 12.84
C MET A 95 -21.90 -0.10 12.42
N ILE A 96 -20.68 0.43 12.29
CA ILE A 96 -20.43 1.79 11.80
C ILE A 96 -19.95 1.70 10.35
N LEU A 97 -20.66 2.36 9.45
CA LEU A 97 -20.24 2.52 8.06
C LEU A 97 -19.93 3.99 7.80
N SER A 98 -18.75 4.31 7.27
CA SER A 98 -18.39 5.70 6.99
C SER A 98 -17.75 5.87 5.62
N ALA A 99 -18.38 6.67 4.76
CA ALA A 99 -17.81 7.10 3.50
C ALA A 99 -18.21 8.55 3.24
N SER A 100 -17.21 9.44 3.14
CA SER A 100 -17.42 10.89 3.02
C SER A 100 -18.11 11.32 1.73
N GLN A 101 -18.12 10.44 0.73
CA GLN A 101 -18.74 10.66 -0.57
C GLN A 101 -20.26 10.49 -0.53
N LEU A 102 -20.80 9.78 0.48
CA LEU A 102 -22.22 9.43 0.46
C LEU A 102 -23.09 10.68 0.52
N GLY A 103 -22.87 11.54 1.51
CA GLY A 103 -23.65 12.77 1.65
C GLY A 103 -23.34 13.82 0.57
N SER A 104 -22.12 13.83 0.04
CA SER A 104 -21.69 14.86 -0.92
C SER A 104 -21.93 14.51 -2.39
N THR A 105 -22.27 13.25 -2.70
CA THR A 105 -22.35 12.75 -4.08
C THR A 105 -23.67 12.08 -4.41
N LEU A 106 -24.31 11.37 -3.47
CA LEU A 106 -25.58 10.68 -3.76
C LEU A 106 -26.72 11.70 -3.82
N SER A 107 -26.92 12.31 -4.98
CA SER A 107 -27.93 13.33 -5.21
C SER A 107 -29.26 12.76 -5.72
N ARG A 108 -29.29 11.48 -6.12
CA ARG A 108 -30.47 10.85 -6.72
C ARG A 108 -31.12 9.86 -5.76
N ALA A 109 -32.45 9.89 -5.66
CA ALA A 109 -33.22 8.96 -4.84
C ALA A 109 -32.95 7.47 -5.18
N SER A 110 -32.68 7.15 -6.44
CA SER A 110 -32.28 5.81 -6.90
C SER A 110 -31.01 5.29 -6.21
N GLU A 111 -30.01 6.15 -6.02
CA GLU A 111 -28.72 5.78 -5.44
C GLU A 111 -28.84 5.55 -3.93
N ILE A 112 -29.59 6.42 -3.25
CA ILE A 112 -29.90 6.28 -1.82
C ILE A 112 -30.72 5.00 -1.59
N ALA A 113 -31.71 4.72 -2.46
CA ALA A 113 -32.49 3.48 -2.41
C ALA A 113 -31.63 2.23 -2.67
N ARG A 114 -30.65 2.31 -3.59
CA ARG A 114 -29.71 1.23 -3.87
C ARG A 114 -28.79 0.94 -2.68
N LEU A 115 -28.36 1.99 -1.96
CA LEU A 115 -27.64 1.85 -0.70
C LEU A 115 -28.49 1.19 0.37
N LYS A 116 -29.74 1.62 0.55
CA LYS A 116 -30.68 0.96 1.48
C LYS A 116 -30.83 -0.52 1.14
N ALA A 117 -31.07 -0.85 -0.13
CA ALA A 117 -31.22 -2.23 -0.58
C ALA A 117 -29.98 -3.09 -0.30
N LEU A 118 -28.77 -2.51 -0.35
CA LEU A 118 -27.52 -3.21 0.00
C LEU A 118 -27.45 -3.53 1.51
N LEU A 119 -27.97 -2.63 2.36
CA LEU A 119 -27.86 -2.72 3.81
C LEU A 119 -29.04 -3.44 4.48
N SER A 120 -30.23 -3.42 3.90
CA SER A 120 -31.44 -4.07 4.44
C SER A 120 -31.29 -5.55 4.80
N PRO A 121 -30.50 -6.38 4.08
CA PRO A 121 -30.25 -7.76 4.51
C PRO A 121 -29.53 -7.90 5.85
N LEU A 122 -28.86 -6.85 6.34
CA LEU A 122 -28.09 -6.85 7.58
C LEU A 122 -28.90 -6.30 8.77
N SER A 123 -29.73 -5.28 8.51
CA SER A 123 -30.51 -4.61 9.55
C SER A 123 -31.61 -3.72 8.96
N ASP A 124 -32.73 -3.64 9.68
CA ASP A 124 -33.77 -2.64 9.48
C ASP A 124 -33.60 -1.40 10.40
N ASP A 125 -32.74 -1.46 11.42
CA ASP A 125 -32.39 -0.32 12.29
C ASP A 125 -31.13 0.36 11.75
N ILE A 126 -31.34 1.26 10.78
CA ILE A 126 -30.28 2.05 10.15
C ILE A 126 -30.46 3.52 10.52
N ARG A 127 -29.42 4.12 11.11
CA ARG A 127 -29.35 5.54 11.47
C ARG A 127 -28.33 6.26 10.62
N ILE A 128 -28.64 7.49 10.24
CA ILE A 128 -27.79 8.31 9.36
C ILE A 128 -27.22 9.46 10.18
N VAL A 129 -25.91 9.66 10.07
CA VAL A 129 -25.21 10.72 10.77
C VAL A 129 -24.43 11.56 9.77
N ALA A 130 -24.59 12.88 9.85
CA ALA A 130 -23.81 13.84 9.08
C ALA A 130 -23.31 14.95 10.01
N HIS A 131 -22.03 15.30 9.87
CA HIS A 131 -21.48 16.49 10.52
C HIS A 131 -21.69 17.68 9.59
N VAL A 132 -21.99 18.84 10.18
CA VAL A 132 -22.27 20.09 9.45
C VAL A 132 -21.46 21.24 10.01
N ASP A 133 -21.15 22.20 9.15
CA ASP A 133 -20.58 23.51 9.50
C ASP A 133 -21.39 24.58 8.76
N GLU A 134 -21.20 25.84 9.10
CA GLU A 134 -21.87 26.92 8.43
C GLU A 134 -21.46 26.99 6.94
N GLN A 135 -22.45 27.28 6.09
CA GLN A 135 -22.39 27.10 4.64
C GLN A 135 -21.30 27.96 3.98
N ALA A 136 -21.06 29.20 4.40
CA ALA A 136 -19.98 30.02 3.85
C ALA A 136 -18.59 29.46 4.22
N ARG A 137 -18.40 29.04 5.48
CA ARG A 137 -17.16 28.35 5.89
C ARG A 137 -16.92 27.05 5.13
N LEU A 138 -17.98 26.28 4.94
CA LEU A 138 -17.91 24.99 4.28
C LEU A 138 -17.67 25.15 2.77
N LEU A 139 -18.36 26.09 2.12
CA LEU A 139 -18.16 26.44 0.73
C LEU A 139 -16.72 26.84 0.44
N ALA A 140 -16.11 27.70 1.26
CA ALA A 140 -14.71 28.10 1.07
C ALA A 140 -13.75 26.91 1.03
N ARG A 141 -13.92 25.93 1.95
CA ARG A 141 -13.08 24.72 1.99
C ARG A 141 -13.40 23.77 0.83
N HIS A 142 -14.68 23.57 0.53
CA HIS A 142 -15.11 22.64 -0.50
C HIS A 142 -14.76 23.14 -1.91
N TYR A 143 -15.02 24.41 -2.22
CA TYR A 143 -14.64 25.03 -3.49
C TYR A 143 -13.14 24.90 -3.75
N ALA A 144 -12.30 25.20 -2.75
CA ALA A 144 -10.87 25.01 -2.86
C ALA A 144 -10.50 23.54 -3.16
N ALA A 145 -11.16 22.57 -2.51
CA ALA A 145 -10.95 21.15 -2.77
C ALA A 145 -11.40 20.74 -4.19
N GLN A 146 -12.55 21.21 -4.67
CA GLN A 146 -13.03 20.95 -6.02
C GLN A 146 -12.08 21.52 -7.08
N VAL A 147 -11.55 22.72 -6.88
CA VAL A 147 -10.51 23.29 -7.76
C VAL A 147 -9.28 22.38 -7.80
N MET A 148 -8.83 21.85 -6.66
CA MET A 148 -7.70 20.91 -6.64
C MET A 148 -8.02 19.56 -7.29
N GLU A 149 -9.30 19.22 -7.48
CA GLU A 149 -9.75 18.03 -8.21
C GLU A 149 -10.11 18.30 -9.68
N GLY A 150 -10.09 19.57 -10.13
CA GLY A 150 -10.23 19.93 -11.55
C GLY A 150 -11.35 20.93 -11.87
N ARG A 151 -12.00 21.53 -10.86
CA ARG A 151 -13.02 22.58 -11.09
C ARG A 151 -12.41 23.77 -11.81
N ALA A 152 -13.08 24.21 -12.88
CA ALA A 152 -12.67 25.39 -13.66
C ALA A 152 -13.57 26.61 -13.45
N ALA A 153 -14.80 26.38 -13.00
CA ALA A 153 -15.74 27.44 -12.64
C ALA A 153 -15.32 28.12 -11.33
N ALA A 154 -15.61 29.41 -11.24
CA ALA A 154 -15.43 30.21 -10.03
C ALA A 154 -16.64 29.97 -9.08
N PRO A 155 -16.62 30.47 -7.82
CA PRO A 155 -17.72 30.31 -6.89
C PRO A 155 -18.89 31.27 -7.18
N ASP A 156 -18.79 32.08 -8.24
CA ASP A 156 -19.89 32.88 -8.76
C ASP A 156 -21.14 32.03 -9.06
N LEU A 157 -20.97 30.75 -9.43
CA LEU A 157 -22.09 29.82 -9.60
C LEU A 157 -22.92 29.66 -8.32
N GLU A 158 -22.26 29.53 -7.17
CA GLU A 158 -22.92 29.47 -5.86
C GLU A 158 -23.53 30.81 -5.48
N LEU A 159 -22.82 31.91 -5.74
CA LEU A 159 -23.26 33.26 -5.39
C LEU A 159 -24.51 33.68 -6.18
N ASP A 160 -24.59 33.31 -7.46
CA ASP A 160 -25.76 33.57 -8.32
C ASP A 160 -27.02 32.83 -7.82
N MET A 161 -26.84 31.73 -7.07
CA MET A 161 -27.92 30.94 -6.46
C MET A 161 -28.20 31.33 -5.00
N ALA A 162 -27.47 32.30 -4.45
CA ALA A 162 -27.64 32.71 -3.05
C ALA A 162 -29.10 33.16 -2.81
N GLY A 163 -29.77 32.50 -1.86
CA GLY A 163 -31.18 32.78 -1.56
C GLY A 163 -32.18 32.18 -2.55
N SER A 164 -31.76 31.24 -3.41
CA SER A 164 -32.70 30.43 -4.20
C SER A 164 -33.70 29.69 -3.31
N ALA A 165 -34.90 29.47 -3.85
CA ALA A 165 -35.92 28.65 -3.21
C ALA A 165 -35.65 27.13 -3.33
N ASP A 166 -34.79 26.72 -4.26
CA ASP A 166 -34.49 25.31 -4.54
C ASP A 166 -32.99 25.11 -4.84
N TRP A 167 -32.16 25.37 -3.82
CA TRP A 167 -30.69 25.27 -3.92
C TRP A 167 -30.22 23.90 -4.45
N TRP A 168 -30.89 22.82 -4.02
CA TRP A 168 -30.53 21.46 -4.38
C TRP A 168 -30.62 21.22 -5.89
N ASP A 169 -31.77 21.55 -6.48
CA ASP A 169 -32.00 21.34 -7.91
C ASP A 169 -31.21 22.35 -8.75
N ASP A 170 -31.11 23.61 -8.31
CA ASP A 170 -30.31 24.65 -8.99
C ASP A 170 -28.82 24.28 -9.05
N ALA A 171 -28.27 23.75 -7.94
CA ALA A 171 -26.89 23.26 -7.89
C ALA A 171 -26.60 22.10 -8.86
N LEU A 172 -27.64 21.36 -9.28
CA LEU A 172 -27.53 20.21 -10.17
C LEU A 172 -27.95 20.53 -11.62
N LEU A 173 -28.55 21.69 -11.88
CA LEU A 173 -29.21 22.05 -13.13
C LEU A 173 -28.25 22.01 -14.35
N ASP A 174 -27.03 22.50 -14.18
CA ASP A 174 -25.97 22.49 -15.22
C ASP A 174 -25.06 21.25 -15.18
N GLY A 175 -25.29 20.33 -14.23
CA GLY A 175 -24.39 19.22 -13.87
C GLY A 175 -24.41 17.97 -14.75
N HIS A 176 -24.89 18.05 -15.99
CA HIS A 176 -25.34 16.86 -16.72
C HIS A 176 -24.27 16.18 -17.61
N GLU A 177 -23.15 16.83 -17.95
CA GLU A 177 -22.13 16.20 -18.83
C GLU A 177 -21.08 15.41 -18.03
N ILE A 178 -21.41 14.19 -17.60
CA ILE A 178 -20.42 13.26 -17.04
C ILE A 178 -19.58 12.69 -18.19
N ARG A 179 -18.35 13.18 -18.32
CA ARG A 179 -17.38 12.77 -19.35
C ARG A 179 -16.03 12.44 -18.72
N PRO A 180 -15.87 11.23 -18.16
CA PRO A 180 -14.63 10.83 -17.51
C PRO A 180 -13.41 10.88 -18.44
N ASP A 181 -13.61 10.66 -19.75
CA ASP A 181 -12.56 10.78 -20.78
C ASP A 181 -12.11 12.24 -21.01
N LYS A 182 -12.92 13.21 -20.60
CA LYS A 182 -12.68 14.65 -20.71
C LYS A 182 -12.44 15.33 -19.37
N GLY A 183 -12.34 14.56 -18.29
CA GLY A 183 -12.14 15.09 -16.94
C GLY A 183 -13.34 15.87 -16.41
N GLN A 184 -14.53 15.66 -16.96
CA GLN A 184 -15.77 16.25 -16.46
C GLN A 184 -16.51 15.25 -15.59
N TYR A 185 -16.84 15.68 -14.38
CA TYR A 185 -17.54 14.92 -13.34
C TYR A 185 -18.47 15.86 -12.59
N GLN A 186 -19.63 15.37 -12.18
CA GLN A 186 -20.65 16.15 -11.47
C GLN A 186 -20.07 16.74 -10.17
N GLU A 187 -19.42 15.92 -9.37
CA GLU A 187 -18.88 16.28 -8.04
C GLU A 187 -17.77 17.34 -8.11
N THR A 188 -17.14 17.47 -9.28
CA THR A 188 -16.04 18.42 -9.49
C THR A 188 -16.51 19.75 -10.07
N GLN A 189 -17.52 19.74 -10.93
CA GLN A 189 -17.94 20.95 -11.65
C GLN A 189 -19.18 21.62 -11.05
N CYS A 190 -20.05 20.85 -10.38
CA CYS A 190 -21.28 21.37 -9.80
C CYS A 190 -21.05 22.06 -8.45
N PRO A 191 -21.88 23.06 -8.14
CA PRO A 191 -22.08 23.52 -6.78
C PRO A 191 -22.45 22.41 -5.79
N ALA A 192 -22.14 22.64 -4.51
CA ALA A 192 -22.46 21.71 -3.43
C ALA A 192 -23.96 21.73 -3.09
N PHE A 193 -24.76 20.93 -3.81
CA PHE A 193 -26.20 20.77 -3.57
C PHE A 193 -26.55 20.44 -2.11
N TRP A 194 -25.66 19.70 -1.44
CA TRP A 194 -25.82 19.22 -0.06
C TRP A 194 -25.63 20.28 1.03
N LEU A 195 -25.36 21.55 0.67
CA LEU A 195 -25.39 22.68 1.62
C LEU A 195 -26.82 23.00 2.12
N ASP A 196 -27.84 22.52 1.39
CA ASP A 196 -29.23 22.51 1.84
C ASP A 196 -29.47 21.35 2.81
N TYR A 197 -29.21 21.60 4.09
CA TYR A 197 -29.36 20.59 5.15
C TYR A 197 -30.81 20.13 5.36
N PRO A 198 -31.85 20.98 5.32
CA PRO A 198 -33.23 20.52 5.30
C PRO A 198 -33.50 19.53 4.16
N ARG A 199 -33.11 19.86 2.93
CA ARG A 199 -33.33 18.95 1.80
C ARG A 199 -32.52 17.67 1.91
N LEU A 200 -31.29 17.74 2.41
CA LEU A 200 -30.48 16.55 2.72
C LEU A 200 -31.21 15.62 3.70
N ILE A 201 -31.83 16.15 4.75
CA ILE A 201 -32.63 15.35 5.68
C ILE A 201 -33.79 14.70 4.93
N ASP A 202 -34.58 15.50 4.19
CA ASP A 202 -35.76 15.02 3.49
C ASP A 202 -35.46 13.90 2.48
N GLU A 203 -34.41 14.04 1.65
CA GLU A 203 -34.02 13.04 0.65
C GLU A 203 -33.59 11.72 1.29
N TRP A 204 -32.82 11.79 2.37
CA TRP A 204 -32.34 10.59 3.06
C TRP A 204 -33.46 9.93 3.89
N GLU A 205 -34.31 10.71 4.55
CA GLU A 205 -35.45 10.19 5.33
C GLU A 205 -36.58 9.66 4.44
N ALA A 206 -36.77 10.18 3.23
CA ALA A 206 -37.70 9.63 2.25
C ALA A 206 -37.38 8.16 1.93
N VAL A 207 -36.10 7.78 1.99
CA VAL A 207 -35.64 6.40 1.74
C VAL A 207 -35.51 5.60 3.03
N PHE A 208 -34.83 6.11 4.05
CA PHE A 208 -34.51 5.35 5.27
C PHE A 208 -35.59 5.43 6.35
N GLY A 209 -36.52 6.38 6.25
CA GLY A 209 -37.62 6.61 7.18
C GLY A 209 -37.45 7.92 7.96
N SER A 210 -38.56 8.49 8.41
CA SER A 210 -38.55 9.74 9.17
C SER A 210 -37.86 9.61 10.53
N GLY A 211 -37.11 10.63 10.93
CA GLY A 211 -36.32 10.67 12.17
C GLY A 211 -35.09 9.75 12.16
N THR A 212 -34.60 9.35 10.99
CA THR A 212 -33.40 8.51 10.87
C THR A 212 -32.12 9.32 10.69
N VAL A 213 -32.22 10.58 10.24
CA VAL A 213 -31.07 11.46 10.03
C VAL A 213 -30.79 12.28 11.29
N SER A 214 -29.53 12.37 11.66
CA SER A 214 -29.04 13.19 12.77
C SER A 214 -27.87 14.05 12.32
N LEU A 215 -28.06 15.36 12.39
CA LEU A 215 -26.99 16.34 12.14
C LEU A 215 -26.19 16.58 13.42
N ARG A 216 -24.87 16.73 13.27
CA ARG A 216 -23.92 16.97 14.37
C ARG A 216 -23.00 18.15 14.05
N PRO A 217 -22.61 18.95 15.05
CA PRO A 217 -21.72 20.08 14.81
C PRO A 217 -20.31 19.59 14.47
N TYR A 218 -19.68 20.19 13.47
CA TYR A 218 -18.25 20.06 13.26
C TYR A 218 -17.48 21.03 14.17
N ASP A 219 -16.61 20.48 15.01
CA ASP A 219 -15.70 21.24 15.87
C ASP A 219 -14.24 20.82 15.54
N PRO A 220 -13.46 21.67 14.86
CA PRO A 220 -12.09 21.34 14.50
C PRO A 220 -11.20 21.14 15.72
N ASP A 221 -11.39 21.88 16.81
CA ASP A 221 -10.55 21.75 18.01
C ASP A 221 -10.80 20.40 18.68
N LEU A 222 -12.07 19.99 18.79
CA LEU A 222 -12.43 18.66 19.31
C LEU A 222 -11.91 17.54 18.41
N PHE A 223 -12.13 17.61 17.09
CA PHE A 223 -11.80 16.55 16.14
C PHE A 223 -10.30 16.25 16.08
N TYR A 224 -9.48 17.28 16.23
CA TYR A 224 -8.02 17.18 16.16
C TYR A 224 -7.37 17.02 17.55
N SER A 225 -8.13 17.11 18.64
CA SER A 225 -7.68 16.80 19.99
C SER A 225 -7.57 15.29 20.29
N GLU A 226 -7.11 14.95 21.49
CA GLU A 226 -7.16 13.60 22.03
C GLU A 226 -8.58 13.13 22.38
N ASN A 227 -9.53 14.06 22.51
CA ASN A 227 -10.89 13.85 22.99
C ASN A 227 -11.90 13.59 21.87
N VAL A 228 -11.46 13.53 20.60
CA VAL A 228 -12.32 13.16 19.46
C VAL A 228 -13.03 11.81 19.63
N THR A 229 -12.50 10.93 20.50
CA THR A 229 -13.18 9.68 20.85
C THR A 229 -14.51 9.90 21.57
N GLN A 230 -14.69 11.04 22.25
CA GLN A 230 -15.98 11.41 22.84
C GLN A 230 -17.00 11.70 21.73
N GLU A 231 -16.61 12.45 20.70
CA GLU A 231 -17.48 12.69 19.56
C GLU A 231 -17.81 11.39 18.81
N LEU A 232 -16.86 10.46 18.63
CA LEU A 232 -17.17 9.14 18.08
C LEU A 232 -18.23 8.40 18.89
N ARG A 233 -18.15 8.47 20.22
CA ARG A 233 -19.13 7.83 21.10
C ARG A 233 -20.49 8.46 20.97
N ASP A 234 -20.55 9.79 20.99
CA ASP A 234 -21.80 10.54 20.95
C ASP A 234 -22.45 10.47 19.56
N ALA A 235 -21.65 10.51 18.49
CA ALA A 235 -22.12 10.43 17.12
C ALA A 235 -22.66 9.04 16.75
N PHE A 236 -22.03 7.98 17.24
CA PHE A 236 -22.35 6.60 16.84
C PHE A 236 -23.09 5.80 17.92
N GLY A 237 -23.36 6.39 19.08
CA GLY A 237 -24.05 5.72 20.18
C GLY A 237 -23.20 4.61 20.80
N ILE A 238 -21.91 4.87 21.03
CA ILE A 238 -20.99 3.89 21.63
C ILE A 238 -20.94 4.13 23.15
N ASP A 239 -21.59 3.25 23.91
CA ASP A 239 -21.64 3.36 25.37
C ASP A 239 -20.25 3.19 26.00
N ALA A 240 -19.49 2.21 25.49
CA ALA A 240 -18.18 1.85 26.03
C ALA A 240 -17.15 2.97 25.85
N GLN A 241 -16.27 3.13 26.85
CA GLN A 241 -15.12 4.01 26.75
C GLN A 241 -14.06 3.41 25.80
N ILE A 242 -13.62 4.20 24.82
CA ILE A 242 -12.66 3.76 23.77
C ILE A 242 -11.28 4.44 23.91
N GLY A 243 -10.99 4.95 25.11
CA GLY A 243 -9.75 5.64 25.45
C GLY A 243 -9.57 6.96 24.69
N LYS A 244 -8.35 7.49 24.71
CA LYS A 244 -7.97 8.71 23.96
C LYS A 244 -7.49 8.38 22.56
N ALA A 245 -7.62 9.33 21.64
CA ALA A 245 -6.96 9.29 20.32
C ALA A 245 -5.65 10.08 20.34
N ARG A 246 -4.76 9.81 19.39
CA ARG A 246 -3.58 10.65 19.16
C ARG A 246 -4.03 11.99 18.57
N ALA A 247 -3.70 13.10 19.21
CA ALA A 247 -3.94 14.44 18.67
C ALA A 247 -3.24 14.65 17.31
N ALA A 248 -3.82 15.50 16.46
CA ALA A 248 -3.30 15.84 15.15
C ALA A 248 -3.48 17.34 14.91
N THR A 249 -2.93 17.86 13.81
CA THR A 249 -3.17 19.24 13.38
C THR A 249 -4.01 19.22 12.11
N PRO A 250 -5.04 20.07 11.98
CA PRO A 250 -5.77 20.22 10.73
C PRO A 250 -4.80 20.53 9.58
N PRO A 251 -4.97 19.90 8.41
CA PRO A 251 -4.16 20.25 7.25
C PRO A 251 -4.45 21.73 6.89
N PRO A 252 -3.40 22.54 6.62
CA PRO A 252 -3.62 23.92 6.24
C PRO A 252 -4.36 23.98 4.89
N PRO A 253 -5.35 24.86 4.75
CA PRO A 253 -6.00 25.08 3.45
C PRO A 253 -4.99 25.66 2.43
N PRO A 254 -5.20 25.41 1.12
CA PRO A 254 -4.42 26.10 0.09
C PRO A 254 -4.69 27.61 0.14
N SER A 255 -3.68 28.40 -0.23
CA SER A 255 -3.86 29.86 -0.34
C SER A 255 -4.86 30.21 -1.45
N ALA A 256 -5.58 31.32 -1.31
CA ALA A 256 -6.51 31.82 -2.33
C ALA A 256 -5.80 32.04 -3.67
N ALA A 257 -4.59 32.61 -3.65
CA ALA A 257 -3.76 32.77 -4.85
C ALA A 257 -3.41 31.43 -5.52
N TYR A 258 -3.15 30.38 -4.74
CA TYR A 258 -2.92 29.04 -5.30
C TYR A 258 -4.20 28.46 -5.92
N VAL A 259 -5.35 28.62 -5.25
CA VAL A 259 -6.66 28.22 -5.80
C VAL A 259 -6.92 28.93 -7.14
N THR A 260 -6.68 30.24 -7.24
CA THR A 260 -6.78 31.00 -8.50
C THR A 260 -5.91 30.38 -9.59
N ARG A 261 -4.62 30.12 -9.30
CA ARG A 261 -3.69 29.51 -10.28
C ARG A 261 -4.19 28.16 -10.79
N ALA A 262 -4.65 27.32 -9.87
CA ALA A 262 -5.14 25.99 -10.18
C ALA A 262 -6.41 26.05 -11.03
N ARG A 263 -7.39 26.89 -10.67
CA ARG A 263 -8.63 27.08 -11.44
C ARG A 263 -8.36 27.58 -12.86
N GLN A 264 -7.48 28.58 -13.01
CA GLN A 264 -7.09 29.11 -14.32
C GLN A 264 -6.43 28.04 -15.19
N LEU A 265 -5.58 27.18 -14.62
CA LEU A 265 -5.00 26.04 -15.35
C LEU A 265 -6.07 24.99 -15.69
N ASN A 266 -6.95 24.65 -14.75
CA ASN A 266 -8.05 23.68 -14.99
C ASN A 266 -8.91 24.08 -16.17
N ASN A 267 -9.30 25.36 -16.27
CA ASN A 267 -10.04 25.89 -17.42
C ASN A 267 -9.32 25.61 -18.75
N LEU A 268 -7.99 25.82 -18.81
CA LEU A 268 -7.22 25.54 -20.02
C LEU A 268 -7.06 24.03 -20.28
N LEU A 269 -6.90 23.21 -19.23
CA LEU A 269 -6.81 21.76 -19.35
C LEU A 269 -8.12 21.16 -19.87
N LEU A 270 -9.28 21.58 -19.35
CA LEU A 270 -10.59 21.16 -19.83
C LEU A 270 -10.81 21.58 -21.29
N ARG A 271 -10.46 22.82 -21.67
CA ARG A 271 -10.51 23.27 -23.08
C ARG A 271 -9.60 22.43 -23.98
N LEU A 272 -8.42 22.06 -23.51
CA LEU A 272 -7.49 21.18 -24.24
C LEU A 272 -8.10 19.79 -24.44
N LEU A 273 -8.68 19.20 -23.39
CA LEU A 273 -9.32 17.88 -23.46
C LEU A 273 -10.56 17.90 -24.35
N ALA A 274 -11.37 18.97 -24.30
CA ALA A 274 -12.54 19.13 -25.16
C ALA A 274 -12.17 19.18 -26.66
N ARG A 275 -11.03 19.80 -27.01
CA ARG A 275 -10.60 20.00 -28.40
C ARG A 275 -9.56 19.00 -28.91
N SER A 276 -9.20 18.01 -28.12
CA SER A 276 -8.19 17.03 -28.51
C SER A 276 -8.49 15.63 -28.02
N ASP A 277 -7.70 14.68 -28.47
CA ASP A 277 -7.72 13.28 -28.02
C ASP A 277 -6.67 13.02 -26.92
N ARG A 278 -6.18 14.08 -26.27
CA ARG A 278 -5.27 13.97 -25.13
C ARG A 278 -5.95 13.35 -23.92
N LEU A 279 -5.15 12.69 -23.10
CA LEU A 279 -5.59 12.00 -21.89
C LEU A 279 -4.73 12.47 -20.73
N ILE A 280 -5.37 12.94 -19.66
CA ILE A 280 -4.72 13.39 -18.43
C ILE A 280 -5.30 12.57 -17.28
N SER A 281 -4.50 11.65 -16.74
CA SER A 281 -4.89 10.91 -15.53
C SER A 281 -4.99 11.84 -14.32
N ARG A 282 -5.82 11.51 -13.32
CA ARG A 282 -5.92 12.28 -12.06
C ARG A 282 -4.56 12.53 -11.40
N LYS A 283 -3.68 11.52 -11.40
CA LYS A 283 -2.32 11.65 -10.84
C LYS A 283 -1.48 12.70 -11.56
N LEU A 284 -1.54 12.72 -12.90
CA LEU A 284 -0.86 13.74 -13.68
C LEU A 284 -1.47 15.11 -13.41
N TRP A 285 -2.80 15.22 -13.44
CA TRP A 285 -3.51 16.46 -13.16
C TRP A 285 -3.07 17.09 -11.84
N LYS A 286 -3.13 16.30 -10.75
CA LYS A 286 -2.68 16.72 -9.42
C LYS A 286 -1.22 17.18 -9.44
N SER A 287 -0.32 16.41 -10.05
CA SER A 287 1.09 16.79 -10.16
C SER A 287 1.31 18.11 -10.90
N LEU A 288 0.48 18.45 -11.90
CA LEU A 288 0.58 19.74 -12.59
C LEU A 288 0.10 20.89 -11.69
N LEU A 289 -0.95 20.66 -10.91
CA LEU A 289 -1.46 21.65 -9.95
C LEU A 289 -0.50 21.86 -8.77
N ASP A 290 0.10 20.79 -8.23
CA ASP A 290 1.05 20.86 -7.11
C ASP A 290 2.26 21.78 -7.45
N GLU A 291 2.67 21.83 -8.73
CA GLU A 291 3.75 22.71 -9.21
C GLU A 291 3.37 24.19 -9.26
N LEU A 292 2.09 24.54 -9.09
CA LEU A 292 1.61 25.93 -9.08
C LEU A 292 1.53 26.54 -7.68
N ALA A 293 1.78 25.74 -6.64
CA ALA A 293 1.61 26.14 -5.24
C ALA A 293 2.34 27.43 -4.90
N VAL A 294 1.67 28.31 -4.15
CA VAL A 294 2.21 29.56 -3.63
C VAL A 294 1.66 29.81 -2.24
N SER A 295 2.49 30.36 -1.35
CA SER A 295 2.08 30.73 0.00
C SER A 295 1.19 31.97 -0.01
N GLY A 296 0.31 32.08 0.98
CA GLY A 296 -0.61 33.20 1.16
C GLY A 296 -1.78 32.79 2.03
N ASP A 297 -2.69 33.74 2.26
CA ASP A 297 -3.90 33.48 3.04
C ASP A 297 -4.88 32.59 2.27
N ALA A 298 -5.67 31.82 3.02
CA ALA A 298 -6.75 31.02 2.46
C ALA A 298 -7.91 31.92 1.99
N ILE A 299 -8.90 31.33 1.32
CA ILE A 299 -10.14 32.03 1.00
C ILE A 299 -10.83 32.44 2.30
N ASP A 300 -11.13 33.74 2.44
CA ASP A 300 -11.90 34.27 3.56
C ASP A 300 -13.38 33.84 3.40
N PRO A 301 -13.93 33.01 4.31
CA PRO A 301 -15.31 32.59 4.20
C PRO A 301 -16.30 33.76 4.37
N GLY A 302 -15.89 34.89 4.97
CA GLY A 302 -16.73 36.09 5.07
C GLY A 302 -17.09 36.69 3.71
N ALA A 303 -16.35 36.38 2.64
CA ALA A 303 -16.66 36.81 1.27
C ALA A 303 -17.90 36.12 0.68
N PHE A 304 -18.37 35.04 1.33
CA PHE A 304 -19.57 34.29 0.95
C PHE A 304 -20.76 34.57 1.87
N ALA A 305 -20.82 35.76 2.51
CA ALA A 305 -21.90 36.13 3.43
C ALA A 305 -23.31 36.00 2.81
N ALA A 306 -23.46 36.25 1.50
CA ALA A 306 -24.73 36.06 0.79
C ALA A 306 -25.25 34.60 0.88
N ILE A 307 -24.34 33.61 0.92
CA ILE A 307 -24.70 32.20 1.11
C ILE A 307 -25.21 31.98 2.53
N SER A 308 -24.51 32.53 3.54
CA SER A 308 -24.97 32.47 4.94
C SER A 308 -26.37 33.06 5.10
N ASP A 309 -26.62 34.23 4.49
CA ASP A 309 -27.91 34.91 4.55
C ASP A 309 -29.03 34.08 3.90
N GLY A 310 -28.74 33.43 2.76
CA GLY A 310 -29.68 32.55 2.07
C GLY A 310 -30.13 31.36 2.93
N PHE A 311 -29.26 30.80 3.76
CA PHE A 311 -29.58 29.66 4.63
C PHE A 311 -29.99 30.06 6.06
N ALA A 312 -29.94 31.33 6.43
CA ALA A 312 -30.12 31.79 7.82
C ALA A 312 -31.44 31.31 8.45
N ALA A 313 -32.55 31.37 7.71
CA ALA A 313 -33.86 30.92 8.21
C ALA A 313 -33.89 29.41 8.48
N SER A 314 -33.32 28.60 7.58
CA SER A 314 -33.24 27.15 7.74
C SER A 314 -32.32 26.74 8.89
N ASN A 315 -31.16 27.40 9.03
CA ASN A 315 -30.23 27.17 10.13
C ASN A 315 -30.85 27.56 11.49
N ALA A 316 -31.63 28.64 11.55
CA ALA A 316 -32.36 29.02 12.76
C ALA A 316 -33.38 27.94 13.18
N ALA A 317 -34.10 27.35 12.23
CA ALA A 317 -35.02 26.24 12.49
C ALA A 317 -34.28 24.98 12.96
N LEU A 318 -33.16 24.63 12.32
CA LEU A 318 -32.31 23.50 12.73
C LEU A 318 -31.74 23.68 14.14
N CYS A 319 -31.26 24.87 14.48
CA CYS A 319 -30.75 25.20 15.82
C CYS A 319 -31.86 25.20 16.88
N ALA A 320 -33.09 25.60 16.53
CA ALA A 320 -34.23 25.50 17.43
C ALA A 320 -34.60 24.04 17.72
N ALA A 321 -34.51 23.15 16.72
CA ALA A 321 -34.76 21.72 16.87
C ALA A 321 -33.60 20.98 17.56
N ASN A 322 -32.35 21.40 17.30
CA ASN A 322 -31.14 20.84 17.90
C ASN A 322 -30.16 21.96 18.30
N PRO A 323 -30.25 22.45 19.56
CA PRO A 323 -29.41 23.55 20.04
C PRO A 323 -27.89 23.29 19.98
N ALA A 324 -27.45 22.03 19.92
CA ALA A 324 -26.02 21.70 19.81
C ALA A 324 -25.40 22.13 18.47
N LEU A 325 -26.21 22.42 17.44
CA LEU A 325 -25.73 22.89 16.14
C LEU A 325 -25.36 24.37 16.14
N ALA A 326 -25.87 25.18 17.07
CA ALA A 326 -25.74 26.63 17.05
C ALA A 326 -24.28 27.13 16.95
N PRO A 327 -23.29 26.57 17.67
CA PRO A 327 -21.90 26.99 17.53
C PRO A 327 -21.35 26.75 16.11
N ALA A 328 -21.66 25.61 15.51
CA ALA A 328 -21.17 25.25 14.18
C ALA A 328 -21.91 25.96 13.05
N LEU A 329 -23.17 26.39 13.24
CA LEU A 329 -23.98 27.10 12.24
C LEU A 329 -23.98 28.62 12.40
N THR A 330 -23.16 29.17 13.29
CA THR A 330 -22.97 30.62 13.40
C THR A 330 -22.16 31.14 12.20
N PRO A 331 -22.65 32.14 11.45
CA PRO A 331 -21.95 32.67 10.28
C PRO A 331 -20.61 33.35 10.64
N PRO A 332 -19.61 33.28 9.74
CA PRO A 332 -18.40 34.07 9.90
C PRO A 332 -18.71 35.58 9.81
N PRO A 333 -17.86 36.46 10.34
CA PRO A 333 -17.99 37.89 10.11
C PRO A 333 -17.97 38.19 8.59
N PRO A 334 -18.84 39.08 8.09
CA PRO A 334 -18.85 39.43 6.67
C PRO A 334 -17.54 40.12 6.28
N ALA A 335 -17.03 39.78 5.11
CA ALA A 335 -15.89 40.41 4.46
C ALA A 335 -16.35 41.14 3.18
N PRO A 336 -15.48 41.87 2.46
CA PRO A 336 -15.81 42.36 1.12
C PRO A 336 -16.31 41.25 0.21
N GLU A 337 -17.18 41.62 -0.75
CA GLU A 337 -17.71 40.68 -1.75
C GLU A 337 -16.59 39.90 -2.44
N TRP A 338 -16.87 38.65 -2.78
CA TRP A 338 -15.91 37.75 -3.41
C TRP A 338 -15.28 38.39 -4.65
N GLU A 339 -13.94 38.45 -4.63
CA GLU A 339 -13.11 38.74 -5.79
C GLU A 339 -12.02 37.66 -5.87
N GLU A 340 -11.76 37.18 -7.09
CA GLU A 340 -10.73 36.17 -7.30
C GLU A 340 -9.34 36.73 -6.97
N ALA A 341 -8.65 36.13 -5.99
CA ALA A 341 -7.36 36.60 -5.52
C ALA A 341 -6.29 36.68 -6.63
N ASP A 342 -5.44 37.71 -6.59
CA ASP A 342 -4.30 37.85 -7.50
C ASP A 342 -3.43 36.58 -7.45
N PRO A 343 -3.20 35.88 -8.58
CA PRO A 343 -2.38 34.68 -8.59
C PRO A 343 -0.90 34.96 -8.28
N THR A 344 -0.47 36.22 -8.17
CA THR A 344 0.89 36.71 -7.85
C THR A 344 1.95 36.32 -8.88
N ASN A 345 3.13 36.94 -8.79
CA ASN A 345 4.33 36.63 -9.59
C ASN A 345 4.12 36.69 -11.12
N GLY A 346 3.16 37.50 -11.60
CA GLY A 346 2.85 37.62 -13.02
C GLY A 346 2.38 36.31 -13.67
N PHE A 347 1.78 35.41 -12.88
CA PHE A 347 1.34 34.09 -13.31
C PHE A 347 0.47 34.12 -14.57
N ARG A 348 0.75 33.20 -15.50
CA ARG A 348 -0.05 33.00 -16.72
C ARG A 348 -0.25 31.50 -16.96
N ALA A 349 -1.46 31.00 -16.70
CA ALA A 349 -1.78 29.59 -16.85
C ALA A 349 -1.42 29.02 -18.24
N SER A 350 -1.51 29.83 -19.30
CA SER A 350 -1.15 29.42 -20.67
C SER A 350 0.33 29.07 -20.84
N GLN A 351 1.24 29.79 -20.17
CA GLN A 351 2.67 29.50 -20.23
C GLN A 351 3.00 28.17 -19.55
N TYR A 352 2.38 27.92 -18.39
CA TYR A 352 2.51 26.65 -17.66
C TYR A 352 1.93 25.50 -18.47
N LEU A 353 0.75 25.67 -19.09
CA LEU A 353 0.19 24.64 -19.96
C LEU A 353 1.12 24.28 -21.12
N LEU A 354 1.73 25.27 -21.78
CA LEU A 354 2.70 25.04 -22.84
C LEU A 354 3.93 24.29 -22.33
N ALA A 355 4.46 24.66 -21.16
CA ALA A 355 5.57 23.96 -20.51
C ALA A 355 5.22 22.50 -20.14
N PHE A 356 3.96 22.24 -19.77
CA PHE A 356 3.46 20.91 -19.42
C PHE A 356 3.08 20.05 -20.62
N MET A 357 2.93 20.64 -21.81
CA MET A 357 2.47 19.95 -23.02
C MET A 357 3.28 18.68 -23.35
N PRO A 358 4.64 18.67 -23.30
CA PRO A 358 5.42 17.46 -23.57
C PRO A 358 5.11 16.31 -22.59
N ARG A 359 4.82 16.62 -21.32
CA ARG A 359 4.43 15.63 -20.29
C ARG A 359 3.03 15.07 -20.59
N ILE A 360 2.09 15.94 -20.95
CA ILE A 360 0.73 15.56 -21.34
C ILE A 360 0.75 14.67 -22.60
N ASP A 361 1.52 15.04 -23.62
CA ASP A 361 1.64 14.27 -24.87
C ASP A 361 2.32 12.91 -24.64
N ARG A 362 3.32 12.85 -23.76
CA ARG A 362 3.94 11.60 -23.35
C ARG A 362 2.94 10.70 -22.62
N ALA A 363 2.22 11.23 -21.64
CA ALA A 363 1.22 10.48 -20.89
C ALA A 363 0.09 9.99 -21.81
N THR A 364 -0.39 10.83 -22.71
CA THR A 364 -1.40 10.49 -23.72
C THR A 364 -0.93 9.31 -24.60
N ARG A 365 0.31 9.34 -25.10
CA ARG A 365 0.85 8.23 -25.92
C ARG A 365 0.91 6.92 -25.14
N VAL A 366 1.31 6.97 -23.88
CA VAL A 366 1.36 5.80 -23.00
C VAL A 366 -0.04 5.25 -22.76
N GLU A 367 -1.01 6.11 -22.43
CA GLU A 367 -2.38 5.72 -22.14
C GLU A 367 -3.11 5.19 -23.38
N LYS A 368 -2.98 5.85 -24.54
CA LYS A 368 -3.56 5.35 -25.80
C LYS A 368 -2.97 4.00 -26.20
N ARG A 369 -1.67 3.81 -26.00
CA ARG A 369 -1.03 2.50 -26.22
C ARG A 369 -1.63 1.45 -25.30
N ALA A 370 -1.76 1.75 -24.01
CA ALA A 370 -2.37 0.85 -23.04
C ALA A 370 -3.84 0.53 -23.38
N ARG A 371 -4.64 1.53 -23.77
CA ARG A 371 -6.03 1.36 -24.22
C ARG A 371 -6.14 0.57 -25.50
N ARG A 372 -5.25 0.77 -26.48
CA ARG A 372 -5.21 -0.03 -27.73
C ARG A 372 -4.85 -1.48 -27.43
N GLU A 373 -3.85 -1.71 -26.59
CA GLU A 373 -3.47 -3.04 -26.10
C GLU A 373 -4.65 -3.68 -25.33
N ALA A 374 -5.38 -2.91 -24.52
CA ALA A 374 -6.56 -3.37 -23.79
C ALA A 374 -7.78 -3.64 -24.70
N GLN A 375 -8.04 -2.83 -25.73
CA GLN A 375 -9.13 -3.02 -26.69
C GLN A 375 -8.85 -4.20 -27.62
N VAL A 376 -7.63 -4.38 -28.09
CA VAL A 376 -7.22 -5.59 -28.80
C VAL A 376 -7.41 -6.81 -27.90
N THR A 377 -7.10 -6.68 -26.61
CA THR A 377 -7.37 -7.73 -25.64
C THR A 377 -8.87 -7.96 -25.40
N GLN A 378 -9.68 -6.90 -25.29
CA GLN A 378 -11.14 -6.99 -25.07
C GLN A 378 -11.89 -7.51 -26.29
N ALA A 379 -11.47 -7.16 -27.51
CA ALA A 379 -12.02 -7.70 -28.75
C ALA A 379 -11.67 -9.19 -28.88
N ALA A 380 -10.44 -9.58 -28.52
CA ALA A 380 -10.05 -10.98 -28.40
C ALA A 380 -10.84 -11.72 -27.28
N GLN A 381 -11.19 -11.04 -26.19
CA GLN A 381 -12.02 -11.57 -25.10
C GLN A 381 -13.52 -11.70 -25.48
N ARG A 382 -14.09 -10.75 -26.25
CA ARG A 382 -15.48 -10.80 -26.73
C ARG A 382 -15.70 -11.85 -27.81
N GLN A 383 -14.70 -12.12 -28.65
CA GLN A 383 -14.70 -13.30 -29.53
C GLN A 383 -14.49 -14.61 -28.78
N ALA A 384 -13.88 -14.58 -27.59
CA ALA A 384 -13.74 -15.72 -26.69
C ALA A 384 -14.91 -15.81 -25.69
N ARG A 385 -16.17 -15.77 -26.16
CA ARG A 385 -17.31 -16.13 -25.30
C ARG A 385 -17.33 -17.65 -25.14
N LYS A 386 -17.00 -18.11 -23.92
CA LYS A 386 -16.65 -19.48 -23.51
C LYS A 386 -15.52 -20.10 -24.35
N PRO A 387 -14.32 -20.08 -23.76
CA PRO A 387 -13.76 -21.35 -23.36
C PRO A 387 -13.61 -21.35 -21.84
N GLN A 388 -13.95 -22.47 -21.21
CA GLN A 388 -13.23 -22.91 -20.01
C GLN A 388 -11.74 -22.64 -20.31
N ALA A 389 -11.12 -21.70 -19.61
CA ALA A 389 -9.82 -21.14 -20.01
C ALA A 389 -8.81 -22.29 -20.09
N ALA A 390 -8.57 -22.79 -21.31
CA ALA A 390 -7.73 -23.95 -21.52
C ALA A 390 -6.35 -23.65 -20.93
N GLY A 391 -5.95 -24.42 -19.91
CA GLY A 391 -4.67 -24.29 -19.24
C GLY A 391 -4.64 -23.51 -17.91
N ILE A 392 -5.78 -23.05 -17.37
CA ILE A 392 -5.85 -22.65 -15.94
C ILE A 392 -6.15 -23.89 -15.10
N SER A 393 -5.40 -24.09 -14.02
CA SER A 393 -5.57 -25.16 -13.05
C SER A 393 -6.90 -25.05 -12.28
N GLU A 394 -7.46 -26.18 -11.86
CA GLU A 394 -8.73 -26.21 -11.14
C GLU A 394 -8.67 -25.41 -9.82
N THR A 395 -7.55 -25.49 -9.11
CA THR A 395 -7.28 -24.70 -7.90
C THR A 395 -7.27 -23.21 -8.18
N ALA A 396 -6.66 -22.77 -9.29
CA ALA A 396 -6.69 -21.38 -9.70
C ALA A 396 -8.10 -20.90 -10.06
N VAL A 397 -8.92 -21.71 -10.72
CA VAL A 397 -10.31 -21.35 -11.06
C VAL A 397 -11.15 -21.11 -9.81
N ALA A 398 -10.92 -21.86 -8.72
CA ALA A 398 -11.66 -21.73 -7.48
C ALA A 398 -11.36 -20.42 -6.71
N HIS A 399 -10.13 -19.90 -6.82
CA HIS A 399 -9.66 -18.80 -5.97
C HIS A 399 -9.32 -17.49 -6.71
N MET A 400 -9.05 -17.53 -8.02
CA MET A 400 -8.62 -16.34 -8.74
C MET A 400 -9.77 -15.33 -8.95
N PRO A 401 -9.53 -14.03 -8.66
CA PRO A 401 -10.48 -13.01 -9.05
C PRO A 401 -10.56 -12.89 -10.58
N PRO A 402 -11.68 -12.38 -11.15
CA PRO A 402 -11.85 -12.27 -12.60
C PRO A 402 -10.71 -11.50 -13.31
N MET A 403 -10.10 -10.52 -12.63
CA MET A 403 -8.94 -9.79 -13.17
C MET A 403 -7.69 -10.64 -13.30
N ALA A 404 -7.46 -11.57 -12.37
CA ALA A 404 -6.34 -12.51 -12.44
C ALA A 404 -6.51 -13.47 -13.63
N VAL A 405 -7.73 -13.99 -13.87
CA VAL A 405 -8.02 -14.83 -15.05
C VAL A 405 -7.71 -14.07 -16.36
N GLN A 406 -8.07 -12.79 -16.44
CA GLN A 406 -7.75 -11.97 -17.61
C GLN A 406 -6.24 -11.71 -17.77
N ASN A 407 -5.55 -11.45 -16.67
CA ASN A 407 -4.09 -11.28 -16.67
C ASN A 407 -3.39 -12.56 -17.12
N PHE A 408 -3.89 -13.74 -16.73
CA PHE A 408 -3.35 -15.03 -17.16
C PHE A 408 -3.39 -15.17 -18.68
N VAL A 409 -4.56 -14.93 -19.29
CA VAL A 409 -4.73 -15.00 -20.74
C VAL A 409 -3.81 -14.01 -21.48
N LYS A 410 -3.65 -12.79 -20.95
CA LYS A 410 -2.71 -11.79 -21.50
C LYS A 410 -1.26 -12.27 -21.42
N LEU A 411 -0.87 -12.80 -20.27
CA LEU A 411 0.52 -13.22 -20.01
C LEU A 411 0.96 -14.32 -20.96
N GLN A 412 0.09 -15.28 -21.29
CA GLN A 412 0.40 -16.41 -22.18
C GLN A 412 0.98 -15.98 -23.54
N ARG A 413 0.62 -14.80 -24.05
CA ARG A 413 1.09 -14.26 -25.34
C ARG A 413 2.06 -13.08 -25.19
N SER A 414 2.42 -12.72 -23.97
CA SER A 414 3.23 -11.54 -23.70
C SER A 414 4.72 -11.88 -23.60
N SER A 415 5.57 -10.89 -23.88
CA SER A 415 7.00 -10.96 -23.54
C SER A 415 7.29 -10.98 -22.03
N PHE A 416 6.26 -10.93 -21.18
CA PHE A 416 6.38 -10.99 -19.73
C PHE A 416 6.00 -12.36 -19.16
N LYS A 417 5.73 -13.36 -20.02
CA LYS A 417 5.43 -14.73 -19.59
C LYS A 417 6.60 -15.29 -18.78
N PRO A 418 6.36 -15.82 -17.57
CA PRO A 418 7.42 -16.43 -16.78
C PRO A 418 8.01 -17.68 -17.46
N HIS A 419 9.33 -17.87 -17.41
CA HIS A 419 10.02 -19.07 -17.91
C HIS A 419 11.45 -19.24 -17.37
N ASN A 420 12.07 -20.40 -17.61
CA ASN A 420 13.46 -20.69 -17.21
C ASN A 420 14.50 -20.63 -18.35
N ASN A 421 14.13 -20.16 -19.54
CA ASN A 421 14.98 -20.14 -20.74
C ASN A 421 16.13 -19.10 -20.75
N ILE A 422 16.55 -18.58 -19.59
CA ILE A 422 17.72 -17.69 -19.47
C ILE A 422 18.75 -18.32 -18.54
N GLY A 423 19.99 -17.85 -18.57
CA GLY A 423 21.07 -18.40 -17.73
C GLY A 423 21.61 -19.74 -18.24
N GLN A 424 22.75 -20.14 -17.69
CA GLN A 424 23.52 -21.32 -18.13
C GLN A 424 23.70 -22.38 -17.03
N VAL A 425 23.40 -22.04 -15.78
CA VAL A 425 23.57 -22.96 -14.65
C VAL A 425 22.47 -24.03 -14.67
N ASP A 426 22.87 -25.28 -14.46
CA ASP A 426 21.97 -26.39 -14.17
C ASP A 426 21.47 -26.29 -12.73
N GLU A 427 20.17 -26.02 -12.59
CA GLU A 427 19.49 -25.82 -11.30
C GLU A 427 18.81 -27.12 -10.80
N GLU A 428 18.56 -28.10 -11.67
CA GLU A 428 17.67 -29.22 -11.36
C GLU A 428 18.41 -30.50 -10.96
N ASN A 429 19.63 -30.70 -11.50
CA ASN A 429 20.44 -31.87 -11.19
C ASN A 429 21.38 -31.59 -10.02
N ALA A 430 21.47 -32.54 -9.09
CA ALA A 430 22.41 -32.47 -7.99
C ALA A 430 23.85 -32.59 -8.52
N ALA A 431 24.66 -31.56 -8.28
CA ALA A 431 26.09 -31.57 -8.57
C ALA A 431 26.89 -31.96 -7.31
N PRO A 432 28.16 -32.41 -7.46
CA PRO A 432 29.01 -32.72 -6.32
C PRO A 432 29.12 -31.53 -5.36
N PRO A 433 29.15 -31.79 -4.03
CA PRO A 433 29.43 -30.75 -3.05
C PRO A 433 30.74 -30.03 -3.32
N PHE A 434 30.82 -28.77 -2.88
CA PHE A 434 32.07 -28.02 -2.96
C PHE A 434 33.11 -28.59 -1.99
N ALA A 435 34.38 -28.54 -2.39
CA ALA A 435 35.51 -28.96 -1.55
C ALA A 435 35.61 -28.04 -0.31
N PRO A 436 36.35 -28.37 0.76
CA PRO A 436 36.58 -27.41 1.85
C PRO A 436 37.07 -26.04 1.34
N ALA A 437 36.55 -24.95 1.92
CA ALA A 437 36.97 -23.59 1.55
C ALA A 437 38.26 -23.21 2.28
N ALA A 438 39.15 -22.48 1.61
CA ALA A 438 40.28 -21.84 2.26
C ALA A 438 39.81 -20.67 3.15
N PRO A 439 40.59 -20.27 4.18
CA PRO A 439 40.27 -19.09 4.97
C PRO A 439 40.18 -17.83 4.09
N ALA A 440 39.06 -17.12 4.19
CA ALA A 440 38.84 -15.88 3.44
C ALA A 440 39.88 -14.82 3.82
N GLN A 441 40.46 -14.17 2.80
CA GLN A 441 41.47 -13.13 2.98
C GLN A 441 40.87 -11.72 3.02
N ILE A 442 39.68 -11.55 2.43
CA ILE A 442 39.01 -10.26 2.26
C ILE A 442 37.89 -10.12 3.29
N ARG A 443 37.92 -9.03 4.08
CA ARG A 443 36.95 -8.75 5.14
C ARG A 443 35.59 -8.40 4.55
N THR A 444 34.66 -9.34 4.60
CA THR A 444 33.28 -9.14 4.14
C THR A 444 32.35 -9.12 5.34
N VAL A 445 31.67 -8.00 5.56
CA VAL A 445 30.69 -7.82 6.65
C VAL A 445 29.27 -7.96 6.12
N ILE A 446 28.46 -8.77 6.79
CA ILE A 446 27.01 -8.70 6.65
C ILE A 446 26.40 -7.90 7.82
N VAL A 447 25.55 -6.92 7.48
CA VAL A 447 24.70 -6.20 8.44
C VAL A 447 23.30 -6.77 8.38
N GLY A 448 22.72 -7.12 9.53
CA GLY A 448 21.37 -7.69 9.64
C GLY A 448 20.54 -7.04 10.73
N CYS A 449 19.22 -7.01 10.56
CA CYS A 449 18.26 -6.53 11.55
C CYS A 449 17.17 -7.58 11.76
N MET A 450 16.99 -8.06 12.99
CA MET A 450 16.22 -9.29 13.26
C MET A 450 15.19 -9.09 14.39
N LYS A 451 14.12 -9.88 14.34
CA LYS A 451 13.13 -10.05 15.41
C LYS A 451 12.55 -11.46 15.32
N ASN A 452 12.75 -12.25 16.37
CA ASN A 452 12.26 -13.62 16.52
C ASN A 452 12.65 -14.58 15.39
N GLU A 453 13.95 -14.90 15.29
CA GLU A 453 14.57 -15.73 14.24
C GLU A 453 15.44 -16.87 14.81
N ALA A 454 15.23 -17.24 16.08
CA ALA A 454 16.06 -18.21 16.80
C ALA A 454 16.27 -19.55 16.07
N PRO A 455 15.25 -20.17 15.41
CA PRO A 455 15.44 -21.44 14.71
C PRO A 455 16.36 -21.36 13.48
N TYR A 456 16.59 -20.15 12.94
CA TYR A 456 17.20 -19.98 11.62
C TYR A 456 18.57 -19.31 11.67
N ILE A 457 18.87 -18.58 12.75
CA ILE A 457 20.05 -17.73 12.82
C ILE A 457 21.37 -18.52 12.78
N LEU A 458 21.42 -19.72 13.37
CA LEU A 458 22.65 -20.54 13.40
C LEU A 458 23.04 -21.07 12.02
N GLU A 459 22.08 -21.62 11.26
CA GLU A 459 22.33 -22.02 9.87
C GLU A 459 22.76 -20.81 9.03
N TRP A 460 22.07 -19.68 9.19
CA TRP A 460 22.36 -18.48 8.40
C TRP A 460 23.79 -17.97 8.65
N VAL A 461 24.25 -17.92 9.90
CA VAL A 461 25.65 -17.57 10.24
C VAL A 461 26.61 -18.62 9.69
N ALA A 462 26.35 -19.91 9.91
CA ALA A 462 27.22 -21.01 9.47
C ALA A 462 27.39 -21.05 7.95
N TYR A 463 26.30 -20.89 7.20
CA TYR A 463 26.31 -20.86 5.73
C TYR A 463 27.13 -19.69 5.20
N HIS A 464 26.89 -18.47 5.71
CA HIS A 464 27.58 -17.29 5.21
C HIS A 464 29.09 -17.34 5.54
N ARG A 465 29.48 -17.90 6.69
CA ARG A 465 30.89 -18.19 7.01
C ARG A 465 31.50 -19.21 6.06
N ALA A 466 30.76 -20.28 5.76
CA ALA A 466 31.21 -21.34 4.86
C ALA A 466 31.51 -20.86 3.42
N ILE A 467 30.88 -19.77 2.97
CA ILE A 467 31.13 -19.17 1.65
C ILE A 467 32.13 -18.00 1.68
N GLY A 468 32.66 -17.63 2.86
CA GLY A 468 33.72 -16.64 3.01
C GLY A 468 33.29 -15.27 3.56
N VAL A 469 32.13 -15.15 4.21
CA VAL A 469 31.80 -13.96 5.03
C VAL A 469 32.59 -14.03 6.33
N THR A 470 33.32 -12.96 6.66
CA THR A 470 34.25 -12.94 7.78
C THR A 470 33.63 -12.40 9.06
N ASP A 471 32.70 -11.47 8.92
CA ASP A 471 32.20 -10.65 10.03
C ASP A 471 30.68 -10.43 9.91
N PHE A 472 30.02 -10.31 11.06
CA PHE A 472 28.58 -10.04 11.14
C PHE A 472 28.33 -8.90 12.12
N LEU A 473 27.47 -7.96 11.73
CA LEU A 473 26.95 -6.91 12.60
C LEU A 473 25.43 -7.01 12.63
N ILE A 474 24.89 -7.52 13.74
CA ILE A 474 23.48 -7.88 13.84
C ILE A 474 22.81 -7.03 14.92
N TYR A 475 21.70 -6.42 14.54
CA TYR A 475 20.82 -5.67 15.43
C TYR A 475 19.54 -6.48 15.70
N THR A 476 19.13 -6.60 16.96
CA THR A 476 17.83 -7.21 17.33
C THR A 476 16.84 -6.16 17.78
N ASN A 477 15.55 -6.41 17.54
CA ASN A 477 14.46 -5.59 18.07
C ASN A 477 13.46 -6.47 18.81
N ASP A 478 13.30 -6.25 20.10
CA ASP A 478 12.22 -6.73 20.95
C ASP A 478 11.98 -8.25 20.73
N CYS A 479 13.06 -9.01 20.88
CA CYS A 479 13.03 -10.46 20.72
C CYS A 479 12.42 -11.13 21.95
N THR A 480 11.60 -12.14 21.69
CA THR A 480 10.87 -12.89 22.72
C THR A 480 11.09 -14.40 22.62
N ASP A 481 11.82 -14.84 21.59
CA ASP A 481 12.14 -16.25 21.31
C ASP A 481 13.58 -16.64 21.66
N GLY A 482 14.37 -15.73 22.26
CA GLY A 482 15.78 -15.96 22.59
C GLY A 482 16.78 -15.68 21.47
N THR A 483 16.37 -15.09 20.33
CA THR A 483 17.29 -14.69 19.25
C THR A 483 18.45 -13.82 19.74
N ASP A 484 18.16 -12.85 20.60
CA ASP A 484 19.12 -11.93 21.21
C ASP A 484 20.10 -12.66 22.14
N ALA A 485 19.64 -13.68 22.87
CA ALA A 485 20.48 -14.52 23.72
C ALA A 485 21.44 -15.38 22.88
N ILE A 486 20.95 -15.99 21.79
CA ILE A 486 21.80 -16.73 20.83
C ILE A 486 22.89 -15.81 20.25
N LEU A 487 22.51 -14.62 19.80
CA LEU A 487 23.44 -13.64 19.23
C LEU A 487 24.44 -13.11 20.25
N SER A 488 24.03 -12.94 21.51
CA SER A 488 24.93 -12.56 22.60
C SER A 488 25.94 -13.66 22.88
N ARG A 489 25.52 -14.94 22.89
CA ARG A 489 26.44 -16.06 23.05
C ARG A 489 27.43 -16.17 21.87
N LEU A 490 26.94 -16.00 20.65
CA LEU A 490 27.82 -15.96 19.46
C LEU A 490 28.82 -14.79 19.51
N GLN A 491 28.45 -13.65 20.11
CA GLN A 491 29.37 -12.54 20.32
C GLN A 491 30.45 -12.90 21.35
N ASP A 492 30.10 -13.55 22.47
CA ASP A 492 31.07 -14.03 23.45
C ASP A 492 32.06 -15.04 22.86
N MET A 493 31.59 -15.83 21.89
CA MET A 493 32.40 -16.78 21.11
C MET A 493 33.24 -16.10 20.02
N GLY A 494 33.13 -14.78 19.84
CA GLY A 494 33.84 -14.01 18.83
C GLY A 494 33.36 -14.23 17.39
N ILE A 495 32.14 -14.75 17.19
CA ILE A 495 31.60 -15.10 15.87
C ILE A 495 30.83 -13.93 15.23
N VAL A 496 30.13 -13.14 16.03
CA VAL A 496 29.31 -12.00 15.56
C VAL A 496 29.52 -10.76 16.43
N GLN A 497 29.09 -9.61 15.94
CA GLN A 497 28.90 -8.38 16.73
C GLN A 497 27.39 -8.13 16.87
N HIS A 498 26.88 -8.15 18.09
CA HIS A 498 25.46 -8.02 18.40
C HIS A 498 25.15 -6.68 19.08
N ARG A 499 24.06 -6.02 18.68
CA ARG A 499 23.55 -4.78 19.28
C ARG A 499 22.05 -4.89 19.54
N ASN A 500 21.61 -4.57 20.75
CA ASN A 500 20.19 -4.36 21.03
C ASN A 500 19.74 -3.03 20.40
N ASN A 501 18.61 -3.04 19.68
CA ASN A 501 18.06 -1.90 18.99
C ASN A 501 16.64 -1.54 19.47
N ASP A 502 16.25 -1.92 20.68
CA ASP A 502 14.88 -1.75 21.20
C ASP A 502 14.52 -0.28 21.42
N ASN A 503 15.52 0.54 21.76
CA ASN A 503 15.39 1.98 21.95
C ASN A 503 15.46 2.78 20.62
N TRP A 504 15.05 2.16 19.51
CA TRP A 504 15.02 2.83 18.21
C TRP A 504 13.96 3.94 18.17
N ASN A 505 14.15 4.93 17.30
CA ASN A 505 13.19 6.00 17.07
C ASN A 505 13.07 6.32 15.56
N GLY A 506 12.08 7.15 15.21
CA GLY A 506 11.77 7.49 13.83
C GLY A 506 10.78 6.52 13.18
N ASN A 507 10.91 6.30 11.87
CA ASN A 507 9.89 5.59 11.08
C ASN A 507 10.18 4.09 10.85
N SER A 508 11.41 3.63 11.09
CA SER A 508 11.78 2.22 10.87
C SER A 508 12.95 1.80 11.76
N PRO A 509 12.82 0.72 12.54
CA PRO A 509 13.91 0.17 13.35
C PRO A 509 15.10 -0.25 12.49
N GLN A 510 14.83 -0.80 11.30
CA GLN A 510 15.86 -1.26 10.37
C GLN A 510 16.69 -0.11 9.81
N GLN A 511 16.06 1.00 9.41
CA GLN A 511 16.82 2.15 8.91
C GLN A 511 17.64 2.78 10.05
N TYR A 512 17.10 2.83 11.27
CA TYR A 512 17.82 3.31 12.45
C TYR A 512 19.07 2.46 12.75
N ALA A 513 18.96 1.13 12.69
CA ALA A 513 20.11 0.21 12.83
C ALA A 513 21.16 0.43 11.71
N LEU A 514 20.72 0.56 10.46
CA LEU A 514 21.60 0.80 9.31
C LEU A 514 22.35 2.13 9.40
N ASP A 515 21.70 3.18 9.92
CA ASP A 515 22.34 4.48 10.11
C ASP A 515 23.39 4.41 11.23
N LYS A 516 23.12 3.67 12.32
CA LYS A 516 24.12 3.41 13.39
C LYS A 516 25.30 2.56 12.93
N ALA A 517 25.05 1.57 12.07
CA ALA A 517 26.07 0.64 11.61
C ALA A 517 27.26 1.34 10.93
N LEU A 518 27.04 2.51 10.30
CA LEU A 518 28.08 3.31 9.64
C LEU A 518 29.23 3.72 10.57
N ASP A 519 28.95 3.82 11.87
CA ASP A 519 29.93 4.24 12.87
C ASP A 519 30.62 3.08 13.59
N GLU A 520 30.19 1.83 13.34
CA GLU A 520 30.74 0.66 13.99
C GLU A 520 32.14 0.31 13.42
N PRO A 521 33.14 0.03 14.28
CA PRO A 521 34.49 -0.31 13.83
C PRO A 521 34.55 -1.52 12.89
N VAL A 522 33.69 -2.52 13.12
CA VAL A 522 33.62 -3.72 12.27
C VAL A 522 33.22 -3.36 10.83
N LEU A 523 32.32 -2.40 10.65
CA LEU A 523 31.89 -1.96 9.33
C LEU A 523 32.96 -1.06 8.67
N ARG A 524 33.54 -0.12 9.43
CA ARG A 524 34.56 0.80 8.91
C ARG A 524 35.83 0.08 8.43
N ASN A 525 36.15 -1.06 9.04
CA ASN A 525 37.31 -1.89 8.68
C ASN A 525 36.96 -3.02 7.68
N ALA A 526 35.75 -3.03 7.13
CA ALA A 526 35.36 -4.00 6.11
C ALA A 526 35.94 -3.62 4.74
N ASP A 527 36.28 -4.62 3.92
CA ASP A 527 36.57 -4.42 2.50
C ASP A 527 35.27 -4.43 1.66
N TRP A 528 34.32 -5.27 2.06
CA TRP A 528 33.01 -5.43 1.42
C TRP A 528 31.89 -5.47 2.45
N ILE A 529 30.75 -4.90 2.08
CA ILE A 529 29.56 -4.80 2.94
C ILE A 529 28.35 -5.31 2.16
N ALA A 530 27.47 -6.04 2.86
CA ALA A 530 26.12 -6.31 2.39
C ALA A 530 25.13 -6.15 3.55
N HIS A 531 23.92 -5.67 3.26
CA HIS A 531 22.80 -5.80 4.19
C HIS A 531 21.89 -6.94 3.71
N ILE A 532 21.78 -8.00 4.50
CA ILE A 532 21.08 -9.25 4.15
C ILE A 532 20.13 -9.61 5.29
N ASP A 533 18.89 -9.97 4.94
CA ASP A 533 17.88 -10.44 5.89
C ASP A 533 18.12 -11.93 6.22
N VAL A 534 17.69 -12.42 7.39
CA VAL A 534 17.99 -13.82 7.83
C VAL A 534 17.27 -14.89 6.98
N ASP A 535 16.29 -14.49 6.18
CA ASP A 535 15.62 -15.33 5.19
C ASP A 535 16.24 -15.20 3.78
N GLU A 536 17.45 -14.64 3.68
CA GLU A 536 18.20 -14.45 2.44
C GLU A 536 19.59 -15.10 2.51
N PHE A 537 19.95 -15.88 1.49
CA PHE A 537 21.20 -16.63 1.40
C PHE A 537 21.95 -16.33 0.11
N ILE A 538 23.21 -15.90 0.22
CA ILE A 538 24.07 -15.60 -0.94
C ILE A 538 24.51 -16.92 -1.60
N ASN A 539 23.94 -17.24 -2.75
CA ASN A 539 24.24 -18.45 -3.49
C ASN A 539 25.29 -18.16 -4.59
N ILE A 540 26.53 -18.59 -4.34
CA ILE A 540 27.66 -18.43 -5.26
C ILE A 540 27.78 -19.67 -6.13
N ARG A 541 27.74 -19.48 -7.44
CA ARG A 541 27.56 -20.59 -8.40
C ARG A 541 28.76 -20.81 -9.31
N CYS A 542 29.79 -19.97 -9.21
CA CYS A 542 31.06 -20.13 -9.89
C CYS A 542 32.14 -20.73 -8.98
N GLY A 543 33.21 -21.24 -9.61
CA GLY A 543 34.39 -21.76 -8.91
C GLY A 543 34.04 -22.83 -7.87
N ASN A 544 34.60 -22.67 -6.66
CA ASN A 544 34.36 -23.52 -5.51
C ASN A 544 33.25 -22.95 -4.59
N GLY A 545 32.38 -22.08 -5.11
CA GLY A 545 31.22 -21.53 -4.38
C GLY A 545 31.60 -20.59 -3.24
N THR A 546 32.69 -19.82 -3.40
CA THR A 546 33.20 -18.89 -2.39
C THR A 546 33.19 -17.44 -2.90
N LEU A 547 33.13 -16.47 -1.97
CA LEU A 547 33.18 -15.05 -2.32
C LEU A 547 34.50 -14.67 -3.01
N ASP A 548 35.60 -15.35 -2.70
CA ASP A 548 36.89 -15.15 -3.36
C ASP A 548 36.86 -15.59 -4.83
N ASP A 549 36.29 -16.76 -5.12
CA ASP A 549 36.10 -17.22 -6.51
C ASP A 549 35.19 -16.27 -7.29
N PHE A 550 34.13 -15.77 -6.66
CA PHE A 550 33.24 -14.79 -7.27
C PHE A 550 33.98 -13.48 -7.59
N ARG A 551 34.74 -12.92 -6.63
CA ARG A 551 35.54 -11.71 -6.84
C ARG A 551 36.57 -11.90 -7.96
N ALA A 552 37.20 -13.07 -8.04
CA ALA A 552 38.13 -13.40 -9.11
C ALA A 552 37.46 -13.42 -10.50
N ALA A 553 36.17 -13.80 -10.57
CA ALA A 553 35.40 -13.77 -11.81
C ALA A 553 34.95 -12.36 -12.23
N VAL A 554 34.90 -11.39 -11.29
CA VAL A 554 34.49 -9.99 -11.54
C VAL A 554 35.44 -8.98 -10.86
N PRO A 555 36.74 -8.95 -11.22
CA PRO A 555 37.76 -8.20 -10.48
C PRO A 555 37.51 -6.68 -10.41
N ASP A 556 36.86 -6.14 -11.44
CA ASP A 556 36.58 -4.70 -11.55
C ASP A 556 35.30 -4.27 -10.82
N ALA A 557 34.50 -5.20 -10.31
CA ALA A 557 33.25 -4.85 -9.66
C ALA A 557 33.48 -4.13 -8.32
N THR A 558 32.76 -3.02 -8.12
CA THR A 558 32.64 -2.35 -6.81
C THR A 558 31.26 -2.61 -6.20
N ASN A 559 30.26 -2.97 -7.02
CA ASN A 559 28.90 -3.21 -6.59
C ASN A 559 28.31 -4.39 -7.34
N VAL A 560 27.66 -5.29 -6.62
CA VAL A 560 27.07 -6.51 -7.17
C VAL A 560 25.60 -6.54 -6.80
N ALA A 561 24.74 -6.41 -7.82
CA ALA A 561 23.30 -6.55 -7.65
C ALA A 561 22.93 -8.05 -7.57
N MET A 562 22.87 -8.57 -6.35
CA MET A 562 22.48 -9.95 -6.08
C MET A 562 20.97 -10.07 -6.22
N THR A 563 20.51 -10.38 -7.44
CA THR A 563 19.08 -10.46 -7.74
C THR A 563 18.46 -11.61 -6.97
N TRP A 564 17.29 -11.33 -6.36
CA TRP A 564 16.54 -12.34 -5.66
C TRP A 564 16.12 -13.47 -6.61
N ARG A 565 16.13 -14.67 -6.05
CA ARG A 565 15.31 -15.79 -6.51
C ARG A 565 14.42 -16.16 -5.34
N LEU A 566 13.12 -15.95 -5.50
CA LEU A 566 12.14 -16.21 -4.44
C LEU A 566 11.88 -17.72 -4.34
N PHE A 567 12.01 -18.29 -3.14
CA PHE A 567 11.72 -19.68 -2.83
C PHE A 567 10.40 -19.78 -2.06
N GLY A 568 9.56 -20.73 -2.45
CA GLY A 568 8.30 -21.04 -1.79
C GLY A 568 8.47 -22.04 -0.66
N HIS A 569 7.35 -22.40 -0.03
CA HIS A 569 7.35 -23.34 1.09
C HIS A 569 7.68 -24.79 0.70
N SER A 570 7.80 -25.11 -0.59
CA SER A 570 8.16 -26.42 -1.12
C SER A 570 7.26 -27.57 -0.65
N GLY A 571 6.01 -27.26 -0.29
CA GLY A 571 5.08 -28.24 0.29
C GLY A 571 5.34 -28.57 1.76
N VAL A 572 6.30 -27.90 2.41
CA VAL A 572 6.62 -28.09 3.83
C VAL A 572 5.65 -27.29 4.69
N THR A 573 4.83 -28.00 5.46
CA THR A 573 3.85 -27.40 6.38
C THR A 573 4.48 -27.11 7.73
N ASP A 574 5.17 -28.09 8.29
CA ASP A 574 5.56 -28.11 9.69
C ASP A 574 6.90 -27.42 9.92
N LEU A 575 7.05 -26.80 11.08
CA LEU A 575 8.31 -26.22 11.55
C LEU A 575 9.24 -27.33 12.06
N ALA A 576 10.35 -27.51 11.36
CA ALA A 576 11.34 -28.54 11.66
C ALA A 576 12.75 -27.96 11.78
N ASP A 577 13.54 -28.52 12.69
CA ASP A 577 14.95 -28.20 12.88
C ASP A 577 15.82 -28.89 11.82
N ARG A 578 15.69 -28.40 10.59
CA ARG A 578 16.46 -28.84 9.43
C ARG A 578 16.88 -27.61 8.64
N PHE A 579 17.96 -27.72 7.88
CA PHE A 579 18.48 -26.59 7.13
C PHE A 579 17.49 -26.09 6.08
N VAL A 580 17.23 -24.78 6.08
CA VAL A 580 16.45 -24.06 5.08
C VAL A 580 16.94 -24.40 3.68
N ILE A 581 18.26 -24.40 3.45
CA ILE A 581 18.84 -24.69 2.13
C ILE A 581 18.61 -26.13 1.65
N GLU A 582 18.35 -27.07 2.56
CA GLU A 582 18.01 -28.47 2.23
C GLU A 582 16.50 -28.67 2.03
N GLN A 583 15.68 -27.95 2.81
CA GLN A 583 14.23 -28.14 2.84
C GLN A 583 13.49 -27.48 1.68
N PHE A 584 13.94 -26.29 1.27
CA PHE A 584 13.19 -25.45 0.32
C PHE A 584 13.91 -25.39 -1.02
N ASP A 585 13.63 -26.35 -1.90
CA ASP A 585 14.26 -26.44 -3.22
C ASP A 585 13.41 -25.89 -4.37
N ARG A 586 12.19 -25.43 -4.08
CA ARG A 586 11.26 -24.88 -5.09
C ARG A 586 11.25 -23.36 -5.10
N CYS A 587 11.29 -22.80 -6.29
CA CYS A 587 11.49 -21.37 -6.49
C CYS A 587 10.75 -20.79 -7.70
N ALA A 588 10.84 -19.47 -7.81
CA ALA A 588 10.31 -18.70 -8.93
C ALA A 588 11.00 -19.10 -10.25
N PRO A 589 10.48 -18.70 -11.40
CA PRO A 589 11.21 -18.77 -12.67
C PRO A 589 12.38 -17.78 -12.71
N ARG A 590 13.47 -18.13 -13.42
CA ARG A 590 14.59 -17.22 -13.72
C ARG A 590 14.09 -15.94 -14.40
N TYR A 591 13.26 -16.10 -15.42
CA TYR A 591 12.64 -14.98 -16.10
C TYR A 591 11.25 -14.73 -15.51
N CYS A 592 11.12 -13.73 -14.62
CA CYS A 592 9.85 -13.36 -14.01
C CYS A 592 9.73 -11.82 -13.83
N PRO A 593 9.47 -11.06 -14.91
CA PRO A 593 9.51 -9.59 -14.87
C PRO A 593 8.41 -8.94 -14.04
N LYS A 594 7.37 -9.71 -13.70
CA LYS A 594 6.17 -9.30 -12.98
C LYS A 594 5.84 -10.35 -11.90
N PRO A 595 5.27 -9.97 -10.75
CA PRO A 595 5.30 -8.60 -10.23
C PRO A 595 6.75 -8.13 -10.07
N HIS A 596 6.99 -6.81 -10.15
CA HIS A 596 8.35 -6.27 -10.19
C HIS A 596 9.19 -6.59 -8.93
N THR A 597 8.55 -7.01 -7.85
CA THR A 597 9.19 -7.43 -6.59
C THR A 597 10.03 -8.70 -6.75
N VAL A 598 9.71 -9.59 -7.70
CA VAL A 598 10.46 -10.84 -7.92
C VAL A 598 11.91 -10.59 -8.34
N TRP A 599 12.16 -9.45 -8.98
CA TRP A 599 13.50 -9.04 -9.44
C TRP A 599 14.12 -7.94 -8.57
N GLY A 600 13.65 -7.76 -7.33
CA GLY A 600 14.41 -6.97 -6.36
C GLY A 600 15.80 -7.57 -6.11
N PHE A 601 16.74 -6.76 -5.65
CA PHE A 601 18.07 -7.21 -5.28
C PHE A 601 18.52 -6.59 -3.95
N LYS A 602 19.48 -7.27 -3.30
CA LYS A 602 20.39 -6.65 -2.33
C LYS A 602 21.73 -6.41 -3.00
N THR A 603 22.53 -5.52 -2.42
CA THR A 603 23.83 -5.15 -2.99
C THR A 603 24.96 -5.61 -2.06
N LEU A 604 25.90 -6.38 -2.61
CA LEU A 604 27.22 -6.57 -2.03
C LEU A 604 28.13 -5.50 -2.65
N PHE A 605 28.73 -4.63 -1.84
CA PHE A 605 29.51 -3.49 -2.35
C PHE A 605 30.82 -3.29 -1.59
N ARG A 606 31.79 -2.71 -2.29
CA ARG A 606 33.11 -2.37 -1.78
C ARG A 606 33.01 -1.17 -0.84
N ASN A 607 33.71 -1.23 0.27
CA ASN A 607 33.74 -0.16 1.27
C ASN A 607 34.89 0.83 0.97
N ASP A 608 34.87 1.44 -0.20
CA ASP A 608 35.87 2.41 -0.66
C ASP A 608 35.49 3.87 -0.36
N GLY A 609 34.42 4.06 0.44
CA GLY A 609 33.87 5.37 0.77
C GLY A 609 33.18 6.07 -0.39
N ALA A 610 32.76 5.37 -1.44
CA ALA A 610 31.93 5.95 -2.50
C ALA A 610 30.51 6.31 -2.02
N TYR A 611 30.01 5.68 -0.96
CA TYR A 611 28.63 5.84 -0.50
C TYR A 611 28.55 6.33 0.94
N GLY A 612 27.77 7.40 1.16
CA GLY A 612 27.58 8.01 2.48
C GLY A 612 26.37 7.49 3.27
N LYS A 613 25.64 6.49 2.76
CA LYS A 613 24.46 5.94 3.46
C LYS A 613 24.21 4.46 3.15
N LEU A 614 23.92 3.66 4.17
CA LEU A 614 23.36 2.32 4.03
C LEU A 614 21.84 2.34 3.89
N SER A 615 21.31 1.43 3.08
CA SER A 615 19.86 1.19 2.97
C SER A 615 19.59 -0.27 2.69
N CYS A 616 18.36 -0.70 2.94
CA CYS A 616 17.93 -2.10 2.92
C CYS A 616 18.19 -2.84 1.59
N HIS A 617 18.31 -2.16 0.45
CA HIS A 617 18.56 -2.80 -0.86
C HIS A 617 19.93 -2.46 -1.47
N ARG A 618 20.43 -1.25 -1.21
CA ARG A 618 21.65 -0.73 -1.84
C ARG A 618 22.25 0.39 -1.02
N PRO A 619 23.55 0.65 -1.18
CA PRO A 619 24.13 1.89 -0.68
C PRO A 619 23.59 3.10 -1.47
N ASN A 620 23.48 4.23 -0.77
CA ASN A 620 22.93 5.49 -1.25
C ASN A 620 23.90 6.65 -0.98
N LYS A 621 23.56 7.86 -1.45
CA LYS A 621 24.41 9.06 -1.34
C LYS A 621 25.81 8.81 -1.94
N LEU A 622 25.84 8.45 -3.22
CA LEU A 622 27.07 8.32 -4.00
C LEU A 622 27.80 9.67 -4.03
N SER A 623 29.09 9.69 -3.72
CA SER A 623 29.90 10.90 -3.84
C SER A 623 30.23 11.19 -5.30
N GLU A 624 30.12 12.45 -5.71
CA GLU A 624 30.26 12.85 -7.12
C GLU A 624 31.68 12.61 -7.65
N ASP A 625 32.69 12.83 -6.80
CA ASP A 625 34.11 12.63 -7.10
C ASP A 625 34.53 11.16 -7.27
N LYS A 626 33.71 10.22 -6.80
CA LYS A 626 33.95 8.77 -6.91
C LYS A 626 33.05 8.08 -7.93
N ALA A 627 32.14 8.81 -8.58
CA ALA A 627 31.16 8.22 -9.49
C ALA A 627 31.80 7.42 -10.65
N ASP A 628 32.92 7.90 -11.20
CA ASP A 628 33.65 7.25 -12.30
C ASP A 628 34.44 6.01 -11.87
N GLN A 629 34.60 5.80 -10.55
CA GLN A 629 35.31 4.64 -9.98
C GLN A 629 34.35 3.48 -9.66
N VAL A 630 33.04 3.73 -9.75
CA VAL A 630 32.00 2.76 -9.39
C VAL A 630 31.63 1.89 -10.59
N LYS A 631 31.70 0.57 -10.40
CA LYS A 631 31.32 -0.44 -11.39
C LYS A 631 30.27 -1.38 -10.80
N TRP A 632 29.07 -1.36 -11.38
CA TRP A 632 28.01 -2.31 -11.04
C TRP A 632 28.00 -3.50 -11.99
N VAL A 633 27.89 -4.69 -11.43
CA VAL A 633 27.60 -5.92 -12.17
C VAL A 633 26.33 -6.60 -11.65
N ASN A 634 25.62 -7.28 -12.55
CA ASN A 634 24.49 -8.13 -12.17
C ASN A 634 24.95 -9.50 -11.67
N GLY A 635 23.99 -10.38 -11.31
CA GLY A 635 24.27 -11.73 -10.85
C GLY A 635 24.98 -12.64 -11.87
N SER A 636 25.08 -12.27 -13.15
CA SER A 636 25.87 -12.98 -14.18
C SER A 636 27.23 -12.30 -14.45
N GLY A 637 27.64 -11.32 -13.64
CA GLY A 637 28.88 -10.56 -13.84
C GLY A 637 28.85 -9.55 -14.99
N ARG A 638 27.67 -9.27 -15.56
CA ARG A 638 27.51 -8.32 -16.67
C ARG A 638 27.37 -6.90 -16.14
N ASP A 639 28.00 -5.95 -16.83
CA ASP A 639 27.92 -4.53 -16.48
C ASP A 639 26.46 -4.03 -16.48
N MET A 640 26.06 -3.39 -15.39
CA MET A 640 24.79 -2.69 -15.25
C MET A 640 24.93 -1.28 -14.64
N THR A 641 26.15 -0.72 -14.67
CA THR A 641 26.51 0.58 -14.08
C THR A 641 25.56 1.68 -14.50
N HIS A 642 25.31 1.80 -15.81
CA HIS A 642 24.41 2.83 -16.33
C HIS A 642 22.98 2.74 -15.75
N GLU A 643 22.48 1.54 -15.44
CA GLU A 643 21.13 1.36 -14.89
C GLU A 643 21.09 1.58 -13.37
N ALA A 644 22.15 1.21 -12.65
CA ALA A 644 22.14 1.15 -11.18
C ALA A 644 22.90 2.29 -10.50
N LEU A 645 23.75 3.06 -11.19
CA LEU A 645 24.64 4.03 -10.55
C LEU A 645 23.89 5.03 -9.66
N LYS A 646 22.82 5.64 -10.18
CA LYS A 646 22.08 6.71 -9.50
C LYS A 646 20.88 6.24 -8.67
N ASN A 647 20.11 5.27 -9.17
CA ASN A 647 18.88 4.80 -8.50
C ASN A 647 18.50 3.38 -8.96
N GLY A 648 17.41 2.85 -8.38
CA GLY A 648 16.90 1.52 -8.67
C GLY A 648 17.33 0.46 -7.65
N TRP A 649 16.45 -0.50 -7.39
CA TRP A 649 16.67 -1.66 -6.51
C TRP A 649 16.19 -2.97 -7.15
N ARG A 650 15.91 -2.93 -8.45
CA ARG A 650 15.33 -4.04 -9.20
C ARG A 650 16.07 -4.21 -10.52
N SER A 651 16.25 -5.46 -10.91
CA SER A 651 16.73 -5.80 -12.25
C SER A 651 15.64 -5.57 -13.29
N SER A 652 16.05 -5.28 -14.53
CA SER A 652 15.16 -5.19 -15.68
C SER A 652 15.41 -6.33 -16.65
N LYS A 653 14.63 -6.38 -17.74
CA LYS A 653 14.87 -7.35 -18.83
C LYS A 653 16.28 -7.26 -19.43
N LYS A 654 16.98 -6.14 -19.25
CA LYS A 654 18.33 -5.91 -19.78
C LYS A 654 19.43 -6.29 -18.78
N SER A 655 19.14 -6.21 -17.49
CA SER A 655 20.12 -6.39 -16.40
C SER A 655 19.88 -7.64 -15.56
N ILE A 656 18.80 -8.40 -15.78
CA ILE A 656 18.59 -9.67 -15.09
C ILE A 656 19.74 -10.65 -15.37
N GLY A 657 20.25 -11.29 -14.31
CA GLY A 657 21.39 -12.20 -14.37
C GLY A 657 21.58 -12.94 -13.05
N TYR A 658 22.14 -14.13 -13.14
CA TYR A 658 22.07 -15.18 -12.13
C TYR A 658 23.33 -16.07 -12.15
N ASP A 659 24.00 -16.25 -13.29
CA ASP A 659 25.01 -17.31 -13.50
C ASP A 659 26.18 -17.31 -12.49
N LEU A 660 26.61 -16.11 -12.07
CA LEU A 660 27.62 -15.78 -11.06
C LEU A 660 27.21 -16.13 -9.64
N ILE A 661 26.17 -15.40 -9.24
CA ILE A 661 25.71 -15.21 -7.88
C ILE A 661 24.21 -14.90 -7.93
N GLN A 662 23.49 -15.42 -6.95
CA GLN A 662 22.06 -15.21 -6.75
C GLN A 662 21.79 -15.02 -5.27
N LEU A 663 20.74 -14.26 -4.94
CA LEU A 663 20.27 -14.19 -3.57
C LEU A 663 19.02 -15.06 -3.42
N ASN A 664 19.16 -16.23 -2.81
CA ASN A 664 18.01 -17.09 -2.53
C ASN A 664 17.22 -16.47 -1.38
N HIS A 665 15.92 -16.20 -1.59
CA HIS A 665 15.07 -15.57 -0.58
C HIS A 665 13.93 -16.52 -0.17
N TYR A 666 14.03 -17.05 1.04
CA TYR A 666 13.10 -18.00 1.65
C TYR A 666 12.08 -17.28 2.53
N ALA A 667 11.34 -16.35 1.94
CA ALA A 667 10.49 -15.41 2.68
C ALA A 667 9.41 -16.10 3.54
N LEU A 668 8.94 -17.28 3.16
CA LEU A 668 7.89 -18.00 3.89
C LEU A 668 8.44 -19.12 4.76
N ARG A 669 9.47 -19.85 4.28
CA ARG A 669 9.89 -21.12 4.86
C ARG A 669 8.69 -22.08 4.93
N SER A 670 8.43 -22.76 6.04
CA SER A 670 7.25 -23.63 6.18
C SER A 670 5.95 -22.83 6.34
N ALA A 671 4.80 -23.49 6.14
CA ALA A 671 3.49 -22.86 6.36
C ALA A 671 3.30 -22.39 7.81
N GLU A 672 3.77 -23.15 8.81
CA GLU A 672 3.77 -22.72 10.22
C GLU A 672 4.69 -21.53 10.46
N SER A 673 5.89 -21.52 9.87
CA SER A 673 6.79 -20.36 9.97
C SER A 673 6.17 -19.09 9.38
N PHE A 674 5.33 -19.22 8.36
CA PHE A 674 4.57 -18.11 7.81
C PHE A 674 3.54 -17.55 8.81
N LEU A 675 2.87 -18.38 9.61
CA LEU A 675 1.96 -17.92 10.67
C LEU A 675 2.72 -17.11 11.74
N VAL A 676 3.86 -17.61 12.20
CA VAL A 676 4.72 -16.89 13.15
C VAL A 676 5.20 -15.57 12.55
N LYS A 677 5.54 -15.56 11.24
CA LYS A 677 5.89 -14.34 10.51
C LYS A 677 4.73 -13.34 10.45
N ARG A 678 3.49 -13.80 10.22
CA ARG A 678 2.30 -12.94 10.24
C ARG A 678 2.11 -12.27 11.60
N GLN A 679 2.27 -13.02 12.69
CA GLN A 679 2.10 -12.50 14.04
C GLN A 679 3.14 -11.41 14.39
N ARG A 680 4.41 -11.59 14.02
CA ARG A 680 5.47 -10.63 14.36
C ARG A 680 5.55 -9.38 13.47
N GLY A 681 5.02 -9.43 12.24
CA GLY A 681 5.07 -8.32 11.28
C GLY A 681 6.42 -8.13 10.55
N ARG A 682 6.62 -6.97 9.88
CA ARG A 682 7.86 -6.63 9.13
C ARG A 682 8.64 -5.48 9.76
N ALA A 683 9.97 -5.59 9.81
CA ALA A 683 10.86 -4.56 10.35
C ALA A 683 10.87 -3.23 9.55
N LEU A 684 10.61 -3.27 8.23
CA LEU A 684 10.58 -2.08 7.36
C LEU A 684 9.19 -1.44 7.24
N HIS A 685 8.12 -2.22 7.41
CA HIS A 685 6.73 -1.80 7.21
C HIS A 685 5.86 -2.31 8.35
N VAL A 686 5.97 -1.65 9.51
CA VAL A 686 5.24 -2.00 10.74
C VAL A 686 3.72 -1.87 10.63
N ASP A 687 3.21 -1.08 9.67
CA ASP A 687 1.77 -0.79 9.52
C ASP A 687 1.01 -1.67 8.50
N ARG A 688 1.63 -2.71 7.95
CA ARG A 688 0.98 -3.60 6.95
C ARG A 688 0.81 -5.02 7.50
N SER A 689 -0.44 -5.48 7.63
CA SER A 689 -0.74 -6.87 7.98
C SER A 689 -0.29 -7.81 6.85
N ILE A 690 0.41 -8.89 7.23
CA ILE A 690 0.78 -9.99 6.33
C ILE A 690 -0.42 -10.93 6.25
N GLY A 691 -0.95 -11.16 5.04
CA GLY A 691 -2.09 -12.06 4.81
C GLY A 691 -1.92 -12.88 3.53
N LEU A 692 -3.02 -13.47 3.01
CA LEU A 692 -2.98 -14.33 1.83
C LEU A 692 -2.34 -13.68 0.59
N ASN A 693 -2.52 -12.36 0.42
CA ASN A 693 -1.87 -11.59 -0.65
C ASN A 693 -0.34 -11.62 -0.58
N TYR A 694 0.24 -11.69 0.62
CA TYR A 694 1.68 -11.86 0.80
C TYR A 694 2.11 -13.28 0.44
N TRP A 695 1.36 -14.29 0.89
CA TRP A 695 1.58 -15.69 0.51
C TRP A 695 1.61 -15.86 -1.01
N ILE A 696 0.61 -15.34 -1.72
CA ILE A 696 0.54 -15.41 -3.20
C ILE A 696 1.78 -14.80 -3.85
N ARG A 697 2.27 -13.66 -3.34
CA ARG A 697 3.45 -12.95 -3.89
C ARG A 697 4.77 -13.67 -3.61
N MET A 698 4.87 -14.43 -2.53
CA MET A 698 6.13 -15.00 -2.03
C MET A 698 6.26 -16.52 -2.23
N ASP A 699 5.15 -17.25 -2.35
CA ASP A 699 5.15 -18.72 -2.34
C ASP A 699 5.50 -19.37 -3.70
N TRP A 700 6.71 -19.21 -4.21
CA TRP A 700 7.06 -19.71 -5.53
C TRP A 700 7.53 -21.17 -5.52
N ASN A 701 6.75 -22.08 -6.11
CA ASN A 701 7.01 -23.54 -6.08
C ASN A 701 7.21 -24.18 -7.48
N ASP A 702 7.36 -23.37 -8.52
CA ASP A 702 7.20 -23.79 -9.92
C ASP A 702 8.42 -24.49 -10.52
N HIS A 703 9.61 -24.07 -10.10
CA HIS A 703 10.87 -24.58 -10.60
C HIS A 703 11.71 -25.11 -9.44
N ARG A 704 12.73 -25.90 -9.75
CA ARG A 704 13.69 -26.41 -8.76
C ARG A 704 15.02 -25.67 -8.87
N ASP A 705 15.66 -25.41 -7.74
CA ASP A 705 17.05 -24.94 -7.68
C ASP A 705 17.81 -25.60 -6.52
N LEU A 706 18.68 -26.54 -6.86
CA LEU A 706 19.54 -27.29 -5.93
C LEU A 706 20.94 -26.71 -5.79
N THR A 707 21.26 -25.63 -6.49
CA THR A 707 22.65 -25.17 -6.62
C THR A 707 23.28 -24.79 -5.28
N ILE A 708 22.47 -24.27 -4.35
CA ILE A 708 22.91 -23.89 -2.99
C ILE A 708 23.30 -25.11 -2.14
N GLN A 709 22.70 -26.29 -2.39
CA GLN A 709 22.92 -27.51 -1.60
C GLN A 709 24.33 -28.08 -1.76
N ARG A 710 25.09 -27.61 -2.76
CA ARG A 710 26.52 -27.96 -2.88
C ARG A 710 27.34 -27.48 -1.69
N ASN A 711 26.87 -26.46 -0.96
CA ASN A 711 27.49 -25.97 0.28
C ASN A 711 27.00 -26.69 1.55
N THR A 712 25.98 -27.56 1.46
CA THR A 712 25.41 -28.25 2.61
C THR A 712 26.46 -28.90 3.52
N PRO A 713 27.47 -29.64 3.01
CA PRO A 713 28.49 -30.23 3.89
C PRO A 713 29.32 -29.20 4.67
N ARG A 714 29.65 -28.04 4.05
CA ARG A 714 30.38 -26.97 4.74
C ARG A 714 29.52 -26.28 5.81
N THR A 715 28.26 -26.00 5.48
CA THR A 715 27.29 -25.43 6.42
C THR A 715 27.09 -26.35 7.62
N ARG A 716 26.96 -27.67 7.37
CA ARG A 716 26.83 -28.68 8.44
C ARG A 716 28.05 -28.70 9.33
N ALA A 717 29.25 -28.78 8.75
CA ALA A 717 30.49 -28.79 9.52
C ALA A 717 30.65 -27.55 10.41
N GLU A 718 30.29 -26.36 9.91
CA GLU A 718 30.35 -25.13 10.70
C GLU A 718 29.25 -25.06 11.76
N CYS A 719 28.04 -25.50 11.46
CA CYS A 719 26.95 -25.56 12.43
C CYS A 719 27.25 -26.56 13.56
N ASP A 720 27.75 -27.76 13.22
CA ASP A 720 28.17 -28.78 14.18
C ASP A 720 29.27 -28.24 15.10
N ARG A 721 30.22 -27.47 14.56
CA ARG A 721 31.26 -26.79 15.35
C ARG A 721 30.68 -25.78 16.33
N LEU A 722 29.69 -24.97 15.91
CA LEU A 722 29.02 -24.02 16.79
C LEU A 722 28.23 -24.74 17.90
N MET A 723 27.55 -25.82 17.56
CA MET A 723 26.71 -26.62 18.48
C MET A 723 27.49 -27.44 19.53
N GLN A 724 28.83 -27.48 19.43
CA GLN A 724 29.69 -28.02 20.49
C GLN A 724 29.61 -27.18 21.78
N ASP A 725 29.21 -25.90 21.69
CA ASP A 725 28.94 -25.08 22.86
C ASP A 725 27.58 -25.44 23.48
N ASP A 726 27.59 -26.01 24.69
CA ASP A 726 26.38 -26.47 25.38
C ASP A 726 25.38 -25.33 25.60
N THR A 727 25.85 -24.13 25.93
CA THR A 727 25.00 -22.96 26.14
C THR A 727 24.29 -22.58 24.84
N LEU A 728 25.02 -22.45 23.74
CA LEU A 728 24.45 -22.11 22.43
C LEU A 728 23.44 -23.17 21.97
N ARG A 729 23.76 -24.46 22.12
CA ARG A 729 22.87 -25.56 21.75
C ARG A 729 21.57 -25.53 22.55
N ASN A 730 21.64 -25.27 23.85
CA ASN A 730 20.46 -25.16 24.71
C ASN A 730 19.61 -23.93 24.34
N LEU A 731 20.24 -22.80 24.00
CA LEU A 731 19.53 -21.59 23.55
C LEU A 731 18.82 -21.81 22.21
N HIS A 732 19.46 -22.49 21.25
CA HIS A 732 18.83 -22.89 20.00
C HIS A 732 17.60 -23.77 20.24
N GLN A 733 17.75 -24.81 21.06
CA GLN A 733 16.65 -25.72 21.39
C GLN A 733 15.48 -24.98 22.05
N ALA A 734 15.76 -24.08 23.00
CA ALA A 734 14.73 -23.27 23.65
C ALA A 734 13.99 -22.35 22.67
N GLY A 735 14.71 -21.71 21.73
CA GLY A 735 14.10 -20.89 20.70
C GLY A 735 13.27 -21.70 19.71
N LEU A 736 13.73 -22.88 19.32
CA LEU A 736 12.96 -23.81 18.49
C LEU A 736 11.66 -24.24 19.17
N ASP A 737 11.73 -24.63 20.45
CA ASP A 737 10.55 -25.06 21.21
C ASP A 737 9.56 -23.89 21.41
N TRP A 738 10.05 -22.67 21.56
CA TRP A 738 9.22 -21.47 21.56
C TRP A 738 8.45 -21.30 20.25
N HIS A 739 9.11 -21.48 19.10
CA HIS A 739 8.47 -21.34 17.78
C HIS A 739 7.44 -22.43 17.52
N ARG A 740 7.70 -23.67 17.96
CA ARG A 740 6.72 -24.77 17.90
C ARG A 740 5.48 -24.47 18.75
N ALA A 741 5.69 -24.09 20.01
CA ALA A 741 4.60 -23.71 20.90
C ALA A 741 3.81 -22.51 20.35
N LYS A 742 4.49 -21.56 19.70
CA LYS A 742 3.83 -20.43 19.03
C LYS A 742 3.02 -20.87 17.81
N ALA A 743 3.51 -21.82 17.01
CA ALA A 743 2.76 -22.38 15.91
C ALA A 743 1.48 -23.08 16.41
N ASP A 744 1.58 -23.90 17.46
CA ASP A 744 0.44 -24.56 18.11
C ASP A 744 -0.60 -23.55 18.62
N GLU A 745 -0.13 -22.48 19.29
CA GLU A 745 -0.98 -21.38 19.75
C GLU A 745 -1.72 -20.71 18.59
N LEU A 746 -1.03 -20.44 17.47
CA LEU A 746 -1.63 -19.79 16.31
C LEU A 746 -2.62 -20.72 15.60
N HIS A 747 -2.38 -22.03 15.54
CA HIS A 747 -3.36 -22.99 15.04
C HIS A 747 -4.64 -23.04 15.87
N ALA A 748 -4.54 -22.81 17.18
CA ALA A 748 -5.72 -22.73 18.05
C ALA A 748 -6.56 -21.45 17.85
N MET A 749 -6.05 -20.45 17.10
CA MET A 749 -6.77 -19.21 16.80
C MET A 749 -7.50 -19.32 15.44
N PRO A 750 -8.84 -19.19 15.39
CA PRO A 750 -9.60 -19.37 14.14
C PRO A 750 -9.09 -18.53 12.96
N GLU A 751 -8.75 -17.25 13.16
CA GLU A 751 -8.24 -16.36 12.10
C GLU A 751 -6.91 -16.85 11.48
N PHE A 752 -6.05 -17.49 12.28
CA PHE A 752 -4.78 -18.01 11.81
C PHE A 752 -4.94 -19.40 11.19
N GLN A 753 -5.82 -20.23 11.75
CA GLN A 753 -6.20 -21.50 11.15
C GLN A 753 -6.84 -21.30 9.76
N ASP A 754 -7.77 -20.37 9.61
CA ASP A 754 -8.40 -20.05 8.33
C ASP A 754 -7.37 -19.56 7.31
N LEU A 755 -6.42 -18.71 7.73
CA LEU A 755 -5.35 -18.27 6.84
C LEU A 755 -4.45 -19.44 6.45
N TYR A 756 -4.10 -20.31 7.38
CA TYR A 756 -3.28 -21.48 7.12
C TYR A 756 -3.93 -22.37 6.05
N GLU A 757 -5.20 -22.72 6.24
CA GLU A 757 -5.98 -23.54 5.29
C GLU A 757 -6.08 -22.87 3.93
N GLN A 758 -6.35 -21.57 3.89
CA GLN A 758 -6.34 -20.80 2.64
C GLN A 758 -4.96 -20.82 1.98
N ALA A 759 -3.88 -20.60 2.73
CA ALA A 759 -2.52 -20.55 2.21
C ALA A 759 -2.12 -21.89 1.56
N ILE A 760 -2.29 -23.01 2.27
CA ILE A 760 -1.88 -24.33 1.76
C ILE A 760 -2.80 -24.86 0.64
N SER A 761 -4.05 -24.39 0.57
CA SER A 761 -4.97 -24.75 -0.52
C SER A 761 -4.63 -24.05 -1.84
N VAL A 762 -3.95 -22.90 -1.78
CA VAL A 762 -3.58 -22.11 -2.96
C VAL A 762 -2.40 -22.76 -3.70
N LYS A 763 -2.72 -23.52 -4.75
CA LYS A 763 -1.75 -24.10 -5.69
C LYS A 763 -1.86 -23.38 -7.03
N LEU A 764 -0.78 -22.68 -7.41
CA LEU A 764 -0.71 -21.86 -8.61
C LEU A 764 0.54 -22.19 -9.40
N THR A 765 0.41 -22.27 -10.72
CA THR A 765 1.56 -22.22 -11.64
C THR A 765 2.18 -20.83 -11.67
N ALA A 766 3.38 -20.69 -12.22
CA ALA A 766 4.10 -19.43 -12.26
C ALA A 766 3.30 -18.35 -12.99
N THR A 767 2.68 -18.71 -14.12
CA THR A 767 1.88 -17.75 -14.90
C THR A 767 0.62 -17.33 -14.15
N GLU A 768 -0.02 -18.26 -13.44
CA GLU A 768 -1.18 -18.00 -12.59
C GLU A 768 -0.85 -17.09 -11.42
N ARG A 769 0.28 -17.35 -10.76
CA ARG A 769 0.78 -16.53 -9.66
C ARG A 769 1.11 -15.11 -10.11
N VAL A 770 1.80 -14.94 -11.25
CA VAL A 770 2.03 -13.61 -11.84
C VAL A 770 0.70 -12.91 -12.12
N ALA A 771 -0.26 -13.64 -12.70
CA ALA A 771 -1.55 -13.08 -13.06
C ALA A 771 -2.34 -12.56 -11.86
N TRP A 772 -2.36 -13.34 -10.77
CA TRP A 772 -3.00 -12.98 -9.52
C TRP A 772 -2.26 -11.85 -8.80
N ALA A 773 -0.94 -11.93 -8.68
CA ALA A 773 -0.14 -10.86 -8.07
C ALA A 773 -0.33 -9.52 -8.78
N LEU A 774 -0.46 -9.50 -10.11
CA LEU A 774 -0.76 -8.29 -10.89
C LEU A 774 -2.17 -7.74 -10.61
N ALA A 775 -3.17 -8.59 -10.36
CA ALA A 775 -4.50 -8.14 -9.98
C ALA A 775 -4.48 -7.45 -8.61
N LEU A 776 -3.71 -7.99 -7.66
CA LEU A 776 -3.55 -7.42 -6.31
C LEU A 776 -2.85 -6.05 -6.32
N ASP A 777 -1.90 -5.81 -7.23
CA ASP A 777 -1.21 -4.50 -7.36
C ASP A 777 -2.12 -3.38 -7.91
N MET A 778 -3.30 -3.72 -8.45
CA MET A 778 -4.30 -2.74 -8.89
C MET A 778 -5.33 -2.40 -7.80
N GLU A 779 -5.40 -3.21 -6.74
CA GLU A 779 -6.34 -3.05 -5.62
C GLU A 779 -5.75 -2.27 -4.42
N SER A 780 -4.41 -2.19 -4.34
CA SER A 780 -3.65 -1.41 -3.33
C SER A 780 -3.34 0.00 -3.81
#